data_AF-A0A0R2F355-F1
#
_entry.id   AF-A0A0R2F355-F1
#
_cell.length_a   1.000
_cell.length_b   1.000
_cell.length_c   1.000
_cell.angle_alpha   90.00
_cell.angle_beta   90.00
_cell.angle_gamma   90.00
#
_symmetry.space_group_name_H-M   'P 1'
#
loop_
_entity.id
_entity.type
_entity.pdbx_description
1 polymer ?
#
loop_
_entity_poly.entity_id
_entity_poly.type
_entity_poly.pdbx_seq_one_letter_code
_entity_poly.pdbx_strand_id
1 'polypeptide(L)'
;MKLLAIVGNNASVSYNRKLLAYMQQRYAGQAAIKCQEIRDLPLFNEDLLHQFPTSVKALIANVEAADGIIIATPEYDHSMTASLKSAIEWLSSSYHSLAGKPVMIVGASYGIQGTVRAQMDLRHVLDAPGVEACVMPGCEFMLPNCQQAFDKQGALTDAKTLKFLDQCFDKFLAFIRMIGQAPKEEKHMSQGKTINWDATYDVVVLGFGGAGATAARFAADAGAKVLLVDSAPEGHEGGNTRYAGQLVGSGEDFDQLKAYYKKMSEPMDLDEDMIDTYVDGMVNMRDYLKRYLGVEPFSVAHDWDHSKVDLTGMVHEYPEYPGSESYDMLLVHNGFLDAQLWKVLKKQVTDRANAIDVWYSSPVEHLLEAEDGTVIGAQIETDHILKNIRAVNGVVLATGGFENNRKMVQDYLGVAHLAPVGSMYNKGIGIKLGEEVGAQMWHMQNYESIGLLHGLTLATKPGERGLLLQRWPHIADGSVFVAGDDGSRYFNEAEANRHGHIYYHGDWKVPVANDHPHLIFDATQMAAFKQAGVTGVDLDAVAIKADSLADLAKLIGADPQILTKTGENFSHFIELGEDYAYGRDPATMRAFDDGPYYAIALEQIMLNTQGGPQRNTRAEVLDPANQPIPNLYSAGELGGINVNNYQGGNNIAECLIWGKIAGENAARPKGGAQAATTTQPAAATPDASTSASEHQATSSVTAYSQTSAADYPVGPDQYIGVSDNGMGDRLVVRVTYKDDKIQDVEVLQQSESGDVGLKAIHELPAKMVAANTPEVDAVSGASVTSNALKEAVAQAVAKAKGEK
;
A
#
# COMPACT_ATOMS: atom_id res chain seq x y z
N MET A 1 15.47 40.94 -19.33
CA MET A 1 14.19 40.25 -19.07
C MET A 1 13.08 41.01 -19.77
N LYS A 2 12.26 40.32 -20.55
CA LYS A 2 11.08 40.85 -21.26
C LYS A 2 9.85 40.49 -20.44
N LEU A 3 9.11 41.47 -19.97
CA LEU A 3 7.89 41.26 -19.18
C LEU A 3 6.68 41.77 -19.96
N LEU A 4 5.59 41.02 -19.93
CA LEU A 4 4.30 41.48 -20.45
C LEU A 4 3.40 41.90 -19.29
N ALA A 5 2.88 43.12 -19.32
CA ALA A 5 2.02 43.67 -18.28
C ALA A 5 0.58 43.81 -18.78
N ILE A 6 -0.32 42.94 -18.36
CA ILE A 6 -1.72 42.87 -18.80
C ILE A 6 -2.59 43.80 -17.96
N VAL A 7 -3.27 44.73 -18.64
CA VAL A 7 -4.26 45.62 -18.01
C VAL A 7 -5.56 44.85 -17.81
N GLY A 8 -5.91 44.50 -16.56
CA GLY A 8 -7.01 43.62 -16.22
C GLY A 8 -8.43 44.21 -16.32
N ASN A 9 -8.66 45.23 -17.16
CA ASN A 9 -10.00 45.73 -17.47
C ASN A 9 -10.11 46.32 -18.88
N ASN A 10 -11.34 46.50 -19.35
CA ASN A 10 -11.66 47.09 -20.65
C ASN A 10 -12.11 48.57 -20.59
N ALA A 11 -11.99 49.23 -19.44
CA ALA A 11 -12.41 50.61 -19.26
C ALA A 11 -11.49 51.61 -19.99
N SER A 12 -12.08 52.66 -20.57
CA SER A 12 -11.34 53.77 -21.21
C SER A 12 -10.39 54.48 -20.24
N VAL A 13 -10.77 54.57 -18.96
CA VAL A 13 -9.94 55.05 -17.86
C VAL A 13 -9.70 53.92 -16.87
N SER A 14 -8.44 53.63 -16.56
CA SER A 14 -8.06 52.55 -15.64
C SER A 14 -6.88 52.96 -14.78
N TYR A 15 -7.03 52.85 -13.46
CA TYR A 15 -5.93 53.05 -12.51
C TYR A 15 -4.92 51.89 -12.56
N ASN A 16 -5.35 50.70 -12.97
CA ASN A 16 -4.44 49.57 -13.22
C ASN A 16 -3.56 49.83 -14.45
N ARG A 17 -4.10 50.47 -15.50
CA ARG A 17 -3.29 50.98 -16.63
C ARG A 17 -2.27 52.03 -16.19
N LYS A 18 -2.70 52.99 -15.35
CA LYS A 18 -1.78 53.99 -14.78
C LYS A 18 -0.68 53.35 -13.93
N LEU A 19 -1.03 52.37 -13.08
CA LEU A 19 -0.08 51.62 -12.28
C LEU A 19 0.95 50.89 -13.14
N LEU A 20 0.51 50.18 -14.18
CA LEU A 20 1.43 49.48 -15.10
C LEU A 20 2.30 50.45 -15.91
N ALA A 21 1.76 51.57 -16.38
CA ALA A 21 2.55 52.61 -17.06
C ALA A 21 3.61 53.21 -16.12
N TYR A 22 3.27 53.43 -14.85
CA TYR A 22 4.23 53.86 -13.83
C TYR A 22 5.33 52.82 -13.62
N MET A 23 4.97 51.54 -13.43
CA MET A 23 5.92 50.44 -13.28
C MET A 23 6.85 50.32 -14.51
N GLN A 24 6.30 50.46 -15.71
CA GLN A 24 7.06 50.45 -16.96
C GLN A 24 8.16 51.52 -16.98
N GLN A 25 7.84 52.75 -16.57
CA GLN A 25 8.82 53.84 -16.51
C GLN A 25 9.83 53.64 -15.37
N ARG A 26 9.34 53.29 -14.17
CA ARG A 26 10.16 53.13 -12.96
C ARG A 26 11.20 52.02 -13.10
N TYR A 27 10.82 50.89 -13.68
CA TYR A 27 11.66 49.70 -13.77
C TYR A 27 12.32 49.51 -15.13
N ALA A 28 12.31 50.53 -16.01
CA ALA A 28 12.90 50.46 -17.35
C ALA A 28 14.39 50.06 -17.35
N GLY A 29 15.13 50.39 -16.27
CA GLY A 29 16.53 49.98 -16.08
C GLY A 29 16.72 48.52 -15.63
N GLN A 30 15.67 47.85 -15.18
CA GLN A 30 15.72 46.48 -14.64
C GLN A 30 15.10 45.44 -15.60
N ALA A 31 13.98 45.78 -16.25
CA ALA A 31 13.28 44.90 -17.19
C ALA A 31 12.56 45.69 -18.29
N ALA A 32 12.46 45.09 -19.47
CA ALA A 32 11.69 45.63 -20.57
C ALA A 32 10.21 45.24 -20.40
N ILE A 33 9.40 46.14 -19.83
CA ILE A 33 7.97 45.91 -19.59
C ILE A 33 7.17 46.41 -20.80
N LYS A 34 6.34 45.54 -21.41
CA LYS A 34 5.38 45.90 -22.45
C LYS A 34 3.96 45.84 -21.87
N CYS A 35 3.28 46.98 -21.78
CA CYS A 35 1.87 47.02 -21.39
C CYS A 35 0.98 46.47 -22.52
N GLN A 36 0.06 45.58 -22.16
CA GLN A 36 -0.86 44.87 -23.04
C GLN A 36 -2.30 45.17 -22.64
N GLU A 37 -3.04 45.79 -23.54
CA GLU A 37 -4.47 46.02 -23.38
C GLU A 37 -5.26 44.76 -23.72
N ILE A 38 -6.36 44.53 -22.99
CA ILE A 38 -7.35 43.48 -23.28
C ILE A 38 -8.70 44.04 -23.73
N ARG A 39 -8.83 45.38 -23.78
CA ARG A 39 -10.11 46.05 -24.01
C ARG A 39 -10.76 45.75 -25.37
N ASP A 40 -9.94 45.45 -26.37
CA ASP A 40 -10.36 45.22 -27.76
C ASP A 40 -10.37 43.71 -28.10
N LEU A 41 -10.27 42.83 -27.09
CA LEU A 41 -10.44 41.39 -27.28
C LEU A 41 -11.93 41.07 -27.35
N PRO A 42 -12.36 40.18 -28.26
CA PRO A 42 -13.71 39.63 -28.19
C PRO A 42 -13.87 38.84 -26.89
N LEU A 43 -15.09 38.78 -26.37
CA LEU A 43 -15.41 37.84 -25.30
C LEU A 43 -15.12 36.42 -25.75
N PHE A 44 -14.71 35.59 -24.80
CA PHE A 44 -14.40 34.19 -25.03
C PHE A 44 -15.61 33.48 -25.63
N ASN A 45 -15.36 32.70 -26.67
CA ASN A 45 -16.37 31.90 -27.34
C ASN A 45 -15.70 30.63 -27.88
N GLU A 46 -16.08 29.48 -27.33
CA GLU A 46 -15.57 28.16 -27.70
C GLU A 46 -15.78 27.84 -29.19
N ASP A 47 -16.82 28.39 -29.80
CA ASP A 47 -17.08 28.21 -31.22
C ASP A 47 -15.95 28.79 -32.08
N LEU A 48 -15.12 29.72 -31.59
CA LEU A 48 -14.03 30.29 -32.38
C LEU A 48 -12.68 29.60 -32.15
N LEU A 49 -12.62 28.47 -31.44
CA LEU A 49 -11.36 27.76 -31.20
C LEU A 49 -10.76 27.15 -32.46
N HIS A 50 -11.59 26.81 -33.46
CA HIS A 50 -11.11 26.39 -34.77
C HIS A 50 -10.50 27.54 -35.59
N GLN A 51 -10.79 28.80 -35.23
CA GLN A 51 -10.25 29.99 -35.90
C GLN A 51 -10.09 31.17 -34.92
N PHE A 52 -9.01 31.15 -34.13
CA PHE A 52 -8.74 32.20 -33.16
C PHE A 52 -8.73 33.61 -33.77
N PRO A 53 -9.40 34.60 -33.15
CA PRO A 53 -9.34 36.00 -33.58
C PRO A 53 -7.90 36.54 -33.63
N THR A 54 -7.60 37.40 -34.61
CA THR A 54 -6.24 37.95 -34.81
C THR A 54 -5.70 38.67 -33.57
N SER A 55 -6.55 39.41 -32.85
CA SER A 55 -6.16 40.09 -31.62
C SER A 55 -5.82 39.12 -30.48
N VAL A 56 -6.50 37.97 -30.40
CA VAL A 56 -6.22 36.90 -29.44
C VAL A 56 -4.90 36.19 -29.78
N LYS A 57 -4.67 35.86 -31.06
CA LYS A 57 -3.39 35.30 -31.52
C LYS A 57 -2.21 36.22 -31.19
N ALA A 58 -2.40 37.53 -31.34
CA ALA A 58 -1.37 38.52 -30.99
C ALA A 58 -1.11 38.57 -29.47
N LEU A 59 -2.15 38.41 -28.64
CA LEU A 59 -2.00 38.30 -27.18
C LEU A 59 -1.22 37.03 -26.81
N ILE A 60 -1.61 35.87 -27.34
CA ILE A 60 -0.93 34.58 -27.13
C ILE A 60 0.58 34.71 -27.45
N ALA A 61 0.91 35.20 -28.65
CA ALA A 61 2.30 35.38 -29.06
C ALA A 61 3.09 36.32 -28.13
N ASN A 62 2.44 37.37 -27.60
CA ASN A 62 3.07 38.27 -26.63
C ASN A 62 3.30 37.62 -25.26
N VAL A 63 2.38 36.77 -24.80
CA VAL A 63 2.50 36.03 -23.54
C VAL A 63 3.62 34.99 -23.64
N GLU A 64 3.66 34.24 -24.74
CA GLU A 64 4.67 33.22 -24.98
C GLU A 64 6.09 33.81 -25.08
N ALA A 65 6.23 34.98 -25.71
CA ALA A 65 7.50 35.67 -25.87
C ALA A 65 8.03 36.35 -24.59
N ALA A 66 7.23 36.42 -23.52
CA ALA A 66 7.62 37.06 -22.27
C ALA A 66 8.31 36.08 -21.30
N ASP A 67 9.31 36.56 -20.58
CA ASP A 67 10.01 35.81 -19.52
C ASP A 67 9.16 35.73 -18.24
N GLY A 68 8.19 36.64 -18.07
CA GLY A 68 7.24 36.68 -16.96
C GLY A 68 6.09 37.64 -17.25
N ILE A 69 4.96 37.43 -16.57
CA ILE A 69 3.73 38.20 -16.77
C ILE A 69 3.39 39.00 -15.51
N ILE A 70 2.98 40.25 -15.69
CA ILE A 70 2.40 41.09 -14.64
C ILE A 70 0.93 41.28 -14.95
N ILE A 71 0.02 40.88 -14.07
CA ILE A 71 -1.43 41.09 -14.27
C ILE A 71 -1.91 42.15 -13.29
N ALA A 72 -2.41 43.28 -13.80
CA ALA A 72 -2.97 44.35 -12.99
C ALA A 72 -4.49 44.26 -12.93
N THR A 73 -5.03 43.68 -11.86
CA THR A 73 -6.46 43.43 -11.70
C THR A 73 -7.15 44.52 -10.87
N PRO A 74 -8.27 45.12 -11.32
CA PRO A 74 -9.20 45.83 -10.45
C PRO A 74 -10.09 44.85 -9.68
N GLU A 75 -10.79 45.35 -8.65
CA GLU A 75 -11.82 44.59 -7.94
C GLU A 75 -13.22 45.11 -8.26
N TYR A 76 -14.01 44.32 -8.97
CA TYR A 76 -15.42 44.58 -9.31
C TYR A 76 -16.28 43.52 -8.62
N ASP A 77 -17.25 43.94 -7.82
CA ASP A 77 -18.19 43.04 -7.14
C ASP A 77 -17.51 41.88 -6.39
N HIS A 78 -16.39 42.18 -5.73
CA HIS A 78 -15.54 41.22 -5.00
C HIS A 78 -14.84 40.15 -5.85
N SER A 79 -14.70 40.36 -7.16
CA SER A 79 -14.06 39.45 -8.11
C SER A 79 -13.16 40.21 -9.09
N MET A 80 -12.40 39.47 -9.90
CA MET A 80 -11.72 40.03 -11.07
C MET A 80 -12.73 40.49 -12.13
N THR A 81 -12.30 41.28 -13.12
CA THR A 81 -13.24 41.71 -14.17
C THR A 81 -13.58 40.57 -15.13
N ALA A 82 -14.82 40.57 -15.64
CA ALA A 82 -15.25 39.65 -16.70
C ALA A 82 -14.34 39.72 -17.94
N SER A 83 -13.83 40.90 -18.30
CA SER A 83 -12.87 41.04 -19.40
C SER A 83 -11.53 40.35 -19.12
N LEU A 84 -11.05 40.37 -17.88
CA LEU A 84 -9.82 39.66 -17.51
C LEU A 84 -10.04 38.15 -17.49
N LYS A 85 -11.15 37.68 -16.90
CA LYS A 85 -11.49 36.25 -16.89
C LYS A 85 -11.61 35.71 -18.32
N SER A 86 -12.30 36.44 -19.20
CA SER A 86 -12.42 36.08 -20.61
C SER A 86 -11.08 36.09 -21.36
N ALA A 87 -10.17 37.03 -21.05
CA ALA A 87 -8.83 37.02 -21.63
C ALA A 87 -8.00 35.81 -21.17
N ILE A 88 -8.17 35.37 -19.92
CA ILE A 88 -7.53 34.16 -19.39
C ILE A 88 -8.09 32.92 -20.07
N GLU A 89 -9.41 32.84 -20.28
CA GLU A 89 -10.03 31.72 -21.02
C GLU A 89 -9.46 31.58 -22.43
N TRP A 90 -9.29 32.68 -23.16
CA TRP A 90 -8.59 32.66 -24.45
C TRP A 90 -7.15 32.14 -24.38
N LEU A 91 -6.45 32.41 -23.27
CA LEU A 91 -5.07 31.96 -23.05
C LEU A 91 -4.98 30.51 -22.58
N SER A 92 -6.07 29.95 -22.03
CA SER A 92 -6.11 28.63 -21.42
C SER A 92 -6.88 27.58 -22.22
N SER A 93 -7.72 27.97 -23.19
CA SER A 93 -8.64 27.03 -23.85
C SER A 93 -8.00 26.09 -24.88
N SER A 94 -6.86 26.45 -25.47
CA SER A 94 -6.17 25.58 -26.45
C SER A 94 -4.66 25.73 -26.48
N TYR A 95 -4.12 26.92 -26.20
CA TYR A 95 -2.67 27.16 -26.23
C TYR A 95 -2.01 27.02 -24.85
N HIS A 96 -2.79 27.06 -23.76
CA HIS A 96 -2.30 27.01 -22.39
C HIS A 96 -1.08 27.94 -22.15
N SER A 97 -1.10 29.14 -22.76
CA SER A 97 0.10 29.98 -22.90
C SER A 97 0.65 30.50 -21.57
N LEU A 98 -0.17 30.48 -20.51
CA LEU A 98 0.21 30.85 -19.15
C LEU A 98 0.86 29.70 -18.36
N ALA A 99 0.77 28.45 -18.83
CA ALA A 99 1.31 27.28 -18.12
C ALA A 99 2.81 27.44 -17.88
N GLY A 100 3.22 27.28 -16.62
CA GLY A 100 4.60 27.45 -16.15
C GLY A 100 5.15 28.88 -16.24
N LYS A 101 4.36 29.87 -16.67
CA LYS A 101 4.82 31.27 -16.74
C LYS A 101 4.89 31.85 -15.33
N PRO A 102 6.00 32.49 -14.93
CA PRO A 102 6.02 33.25 -13.69
C PRO A 102 5.07 34.44 -13.77
N VAL A 103 4.14 34.56 -12.81
CA VAL A 103 3.15 35.63 -12.77
C VAL A 103 3.26 36.45 -11.49
N MET A 104 3.31 37.77 -11.63
CA MET A 104 3.09 38.74 -10.55
C MET A 104 1.70 39.35 -10.71
N ILE A 105 0.94 39.38 -9.61
CA ILE A 105 -0.34 40.09 -9.58
C ILE A 105 -0.13 41.42 -8.86
N VAL A 106 -0.62 42.48 -9.47
CA VAL A 106 -0.76 43.81 -8.85
C VAL A 106 -2.21 44.26 -8.99
N GLY A 107 -2.62 45.24 -8.21
CA GLY A 107 -3.97 45.76 -8.36
C GLY A 107 -4.15 47.14 -7.74
N ALA A 108 -5.06 47.90 -8.33
CA ALA A 108 -5.52 49.19 -7.83
C ALA A 108 -7.04 49.25 -7.83
N SER A 109 -7.63 49.62 -6.69
CA SER A 109 -9.08 49.78 -6.54
C SER A 109 -9.44 51.04 -5.75
N TYR A 110 -10.72 51.39 -5.74
CA TYR A 110 -11.22 52.53 -4.97
C TYR A 110 -11.37 52.24 -3.48
N GLY A 111 -11.55 50.98 -3.10
CA GLY A 111 -11.79 50.59 -1.71
C GLY A 111 -10.53 50.60 -0.85
N ILE A 112 -10.72 50.72 0.46
CA ILE A 112 -9.63 50.67 1.46
C ILE A 112 -8.95 49.30 1.52
N GLN A 113 -9.64 48.23 1.13
CA GLN A 113 -9.10 46.86 1.07
C GLN A 113 -8.26 46.61 -0.19
N GLY A 114 -8.12 47.60 -1.08
CA GLY A 114 -7.42 47.41 -2.35
C GLY A 114 -8.11 46.33 -3.19
N THR A 115 -7.34 45.39 -3.71
CA THR A 115 -7.81 44.35 -4.63
C THR A 115 -7.75 42.96 -3.99
N VAL A 116 -7.87 42.87 -2.67
CA VAL A 116 -7.65 41.61 -1.93
C VAL A 116 -8.50 40.46 -2.46
N ARG A 117 -9.80 40.67 -2.67
CA ARG A 117 -10.69 39.58 -3.11
C ARG A 117 -10.48 39.26 -4.57
N ALA A 118 -10.29 40.28 -5.41
CA ALA A 118 -9.99 40.08 -6.83
C ALA A 118 -8.65 39.37 -7.08
N GLN A 119 -7.63 39.61 -6.24
CA GLN A 119 -6.36 38.89 -6.34
C GLN A 119 -6.48 37.45 -5.83
N MET A 120 -7.24 37.20 -4.76
CA MET A 120 -7.52 35.82 -4.29
C MET A 120 -8.27 35.01 -5.36
N ASP A 121 -9.31 35.59 -5.94
CA ASP A 121 -10.08 34.98 -7.03
C ASP A 121 -9.21 34.75 -8.29
N LEU A 122 -8.39 35.75 -8.66
CA LEU A 122 -7.46 35.60 -9.78
C LEU A 122 -6.39 34.53 -9.53
N ARG A 123 -5.88 34.40 -8.31
CA ARG A 123 -4.94 33.32 -7.95
C ARG A 123 -5.58 31.95 -8.13
N HIS A 124 -6.81 31.78 -7.64
CA HIS A 124 -7.56 30.54 -7.84
C HIS A 124 -7.69 30.20 -9.33
N VAL A 125 -8.07 31.17 -10.16
CA VAL A 125 -8.20 30.96 -11.62
C VAL A 125 -6.85 30.68 -12.29
N LEU A 126 -5.77 31.34 -11.88
CA LEU A 126 -4.44 31.13 -12.47
C LEU A 126 -3.82 29.77 -12.10
N ASP A 127 -4.24 29.20 -10.96
CA ASP A 127 -3.83 27.88 -10.46
C ASP A 127 -4.68 26.73 -11.06
N ALA A 128 -5.79 27.06 -11.72
CA ALA A 128 -6.70 26.06 -12.27
C ALA A 128 -6.03 25.20 -13.36
N PRO A 129 -6.40 23.90 -13.48
CA PRO A 129 -5.95 23.04 -14.58
C PRO A 129 -6.21 23.68 -15.95
N GLY A 130 -5.20 23.64 -16.83
CA GLY A 130 -5.23 24.32 -18.12
C GLY A 130 -4.82 25.80 -18.10
N VAL A 131 -4.69 26.45 -16.93
CA VAL A 131 -4.02 27.76 -16.82
C VAL A 131 -2.60 27.59 -16.27
N GLU A 132 -2.47 26.85 -15.15
CA GLU A 132 -1.21 26.36 -14.57
C GLU A 132 -0.08 27.40 -14.48
N ALA A 133 -0.43 28.65 -14.16
CA ALA A 133 0.55 29.72 -14.09
C ALA A 133 1.32 29.66 -12.76
N CYS A 134 2.65 29.83 -12.79
CA CYS A 134 3.45 29.91 -11.57
C CYS A 134 3.27 31.30 -10.92
N VAL A 135 2.25 31.47 -10.09
CA VAL A 135 2.00 32.77 -9.44
C VAL A 135 2.93 32.98 -8.25
N MET A 136 3.62 34.13 -8.20
CA MET A 136 4.56 34.44 -7.11
C MET A 136 3.84 34.44 -5.73
N PRO A 137 4.31 33.62 -4.76
CA PRO A 137 3.70 33.54 -3.43
C PRO A 137 4.17 34.68 -2.51
N GLY A 138 3.30 35.10 -1.58
CA GLY A 138 3.68 35.91 -0.41
C GLY A 138 4.15 37.35 -0.66
N CYS A 139 4.02 37.90 -1.87
CA CYS A 139 4.21 39.33 -2.15
C CYS A 139 3.09 39.88 -3.02
N GLU A 140 2.14 40.57 -2.39
CA GLU A 140 0.89 40.99 -3.02
C GLU A 140 0.81 42.51 -3.00
N PHE A 141 0.93 43.15 -4.17
CA PHE A 141 0.81 44.60 -4.25
C PHE A 141 -0.66 44.98 -4.50
N MET A 142 -1.31 45.49 -3.45
CA MET A 142 -2.70 45.92 -3.47
C MET A 142 -2.76 47.41 -3.15
N LEU A 143 -3.11 48.24 -4.12
CA LEU A 143 -3.18 49.70 -3.98
C LEU A 143 -4.62 50.14 -3.64
N PRO A 144 -4.90 50.53 -2.37
CA PRO A 144 -6.20 51.06 -1.99
C PRO A 144 -6.35 52.52 -2.42
N ASN A 145 -7.60 53.03 -2.40
CA ASN A 145 -7.93 54.45 -2.62
C ASN A 145 -7.22 55.07 -3.84
N CYS A 146 -7.13 54.32 -4.94
CA CYS A 146 -6.20 54.62 -6.04
C CYS A 146 -6.43 55.98 -6.72
N GLN A 147 -7.58 56.62 -6.51
CA GLN A 147 -7.89 57.96 -7.00
C GLN A 147 -6.97 59.05 -6.42
N GLN A 148 -6.43 58.83 -5.21
CA GLN A 148 -5.56 59.78 -4.51
C GLN A 148 -4.08 59.35 -4.51
N ALA A 149 -3.80 58.13 -4.97
CA ALA A 149 -2.47 57.52 -4.89
C ALA A 149 -1.48 58.05 -5.93
N PHE A 150 -1.97 58.68 -7.01
CA PHE A 150 -1.15 59.17 -8.11
C PHE A 150 -1.14 60.70 -8.19
N ASP A 151 -0.01 61.30 -8.56
CA ASP A 151 0.08 62.72 -8.90
C ASP A 151 -0.48 63.01 -10.31
N LYS A 152 -0.36 64.28 -10.74
CA LYS A 152 -0.83 64.73 -12.05
C LYS A 152 -0.05 64.12 -13.23
N GLN A 153 1.15 63.61 -12.97
CA GLN A 153 2.04 62.97 -13.92
C GLN A 153 1.84 61.45 -13.95
N GLY A 154 0.99 60.91 -13.07
CA GLY A 154 0.71 59.47 -12.97
C GLY A 154 1.72 58.70 -12.13
N ALA A 155 2.54 59.39 -11.32
CA ALA A 155 3.47 58.76 -10.40
C ALA A 155 2.83 58.52 -9.03
N LEU A 156 3.15 57.38 -8.41
CA LEU A 156 2.74 57.09 -7.03
C LEU A 156 3.42 58.07 -6.05
N THR A 157 2.65 58.60 -5.10
CA THR A 157 3.10 59.70 -4.22
C THR A 157 3.55 59.24 -2.84
N ASP A 158 3.05 58.10 -2.35
CA ASP A 158 3.37 57.60 -1.01
C ASP A 158 4.68 56.78 -0.99
N ALA A 159 5.67 57.24 -0.23
CA ALA A 159 7.00 56.63 -0.18
C ALA A 159 7.01 55.19 0.37
N LYS A 160 6.09 54.85 1.28
CA LYS A 160 6.01 53.48 1.84
C LYS A 160 5.45 52.50 0.80
N THR A 161 4.37 52.90 0.13
CA THR A 161 3.75 52.17 -0.98
C THR A 161 4.76 51.95 -2.10
N LEU A 162 5.52 52.99 -2.47
CA LEU A 162 6.60 52.89 -3.44
C LEU A 162 7.66 51.86 -3.04
N LYS A 163 8.16 51.93 -1.80
CA LYS A 163 9.15 50.97 -1.30
C LYS A 163 8.63 49.54 -1.32
N PHE A 164 7.35 49.33 -1.01
CA PHE A 164 6.74 48.01 -1.04
C PHE A 164 6.56 47.49 -2.48
N LEU A 165 6.17 48.36 -3.43
CA LEU A 165 6.13 48.02 -4.85
C LEU A 165 7.51 47.58 -5.36
N ASP A 166 8.58 48.30 -4.98
CA ASP A 166 9.96 47.93 -5.32
C ASP A 166 10.32 46.55 -4.79
N GLN A 167 10.00 46.28 -3.52
CA GLN A 167 10.26 44.98 -2.91
C GLN A 167 9.54 43.84 -3.62
N CYS A 168 8.27 44.02 -4.00
CA CYS A 168 7.57 42.98 -4.75
C CYS A 168 8.09 42.82 -6.18
N PHE A 169 8.52 43.90 -6.83
CA PHE A 169 9.11 43.81 -8.16
C PHE A 169 10.48 43.11 -8.13
N ASP A 170 11.35 43.46 -7.18
CA ASP A 170 12.65 42.81 -7.00
C ASP A 170 12.50 41.31 -6.71
N LYS A 171 11.54 40.95 -5.84
CA LYS A 171 11.19 39.54 -5.57
C LYS A 171 10.68 38.84 -6.81
N PHE A 172 9.90 39.51 -7.65
CA PHE A 172 9.41 38.92 -8.89
C PHE A 172 10.54 38.64 -9.88
N LEU A 173 11.51 39.54 -10.01
CA LEU A 173 12.70 39.28 -10.85
C LEU A 173 13.53 38.09 -10.32
N ALA A 174 13.66 37.96 -8.99
CA ALA A 174 14.31 36.81 -8.38
C ALA A 174 13.51 35.52 -8.62
N PHE A 175 12.19 35.57 -8.49
CA PHE A 175 11.28 34.46 -8.74
C PHE A 175 11.36 33.97 -10.20
N ILE A 176 11.39 34.87 -11.18
CA ILE A 176 11.60 34.50 -12.60
C ILE A 176 12.93 33.77 -12.78
N ARG A 177 14.01 34.23 -12.13
CA ARG A 177 15.32 33.56 -12.22
C ARG A 177 15.30 32.17 -11.58
N MET A 178 14.60 32.02 -10.46
CA MET A 178 14.45 30.74 -9.76
C MET A 178 13.68 29.73 -10.62
N ILE A 179 12.53 30.13 -11.17
CA ILE A 179 11.75 29.29 -12.09
C ILE A 179 12.55 29.00 -13.37
N GLY A 180 13.34 29.95 -13.86
CA GLY A 180 14.21 29.77 -15.03
C GLY A 180 15.48 28.94 -14.80
N GLN A 181 15.84 28.63 -13.54
CA GLN A 181 16.99 27.82 -13.14
C GLN A 181 16.63 26.40 -12.69
N ALA A 182 15.34 26.11 -12.46
CA ALA A 182 14.86 24.75 -12.46
C ALA A 182 15.25 24.10 -13.81
N PRO A 183 15.55 22.78 -13.87
CA PRO A 183 15.64 22.10 -15.15
C PRO A 183 14.40 22.51 -15.92
N LYS A 184 14.57 23.09 -17.10
CA LYS A 184 13.43 23.35 -17.97
C LYS A 184 12.85 21.97 -18.24
N GLU A 185 11.83 21.57 -17.49
CA GLU A 185 10.88 20.58 -17.94
C GLU A 185 10.48 21.07 -19.32
N GLU A 186 10.88 20.30 -20.33
CA GLU A 186 10.43 20.52 -21.67
C GLU A 186 8.91 20.57 -21.59
N LYS A 187 8.35 21.74 -21.94
CA LYS A 187 6.93 21.90 -22.13
C LYS A 187 6.50 20.80 -23.11
N HIS A 188 5.88 19.76 -22.58
CA HIS A 188 5.04 18.89 -23.36
C HIS A 188 3.83 19.70 -23.79
N MET A 189 3.99 20.51 -24.83
CA MET A 189 3.01 20.37 -25.89
C MET A 189 3.08 18.91 -26.32
N SER A 190 1.95 18.23 -26.33
CA SER A 190 1.75 16.97 -27.04
C SER A 190 2.00 17.16 -28.55
N GLN A 191 3.27 17.34 -28.92
CA GLN A 191 3.81 16.50 -29.96
C GLN A 191 3.97 15.15 -29.29
N GLY A 192 3.06 14.22 -29.60
CA GLY A 192 2.86 12.97 -28.87
C GLY A 192 4.15 12.43 -28.28
N LYS A 193 4.19 12.30 -26.94
CA LYS A 193 5.29 11.63 -26.24
C LYS A 193 5.44 10.27 -26.90
N THR A 194 6.47 10.13 -27.71
CA THR A 194 6.89 8.82 -28.18
C THR A 194 7.51 8.16 -26.96
N ILE A 195 6.71 7.37 -26.24
CA ILE A 195 7.21 6.49 -25.20
C ILE A 195 8.09 5.47 -25.91
N ASN A 196 9.38 5.48 -25.58
CA ASN A 196 10.27 4.40 -25.98
C ASN A 196 9.96 3.21 -25.08
N TRP A 197 9.44 2.15 -25.69
CA TRP A 197 9.08 0.92 -25.00
C TRP A 197 10.26 -0.03 -24.99
N ASP A 198 10.62 -0.54 -23.82
CA ASP A 198 11.66 -1.55 -23.67
C ASP A 198 11.13 -2.96 -23.95
N ALA A 199 9.86 -3.20 -23.64
CA ALA A 199 9.15 -4.44 -23.98
C ALA A 199 7.65 -4.21 -24.13
N THR A 200 6.95 -5.17 -24.74
CA THR A 200 5.49 -5.14 -24.92
C THR A 200 4.87 -6.48 -24.56
N TYR A 201 3.85 -6.43 -23.72
CA TYR A 201 3.06 -7.57 -23.26
C TYR A 201 1.57 -7.31 -23.50
N ASP A 202 0.77 -8.37 -23.57
CA ASP A 202 -0.68 -8.22 -23.63
C ASP A 202 -1.22 -7.72 -22.29
N VAL A 203 -0.74 -8.30 -21.19
CA VAL A 203 -1.11 -7.94 -19.82
C VAL A 203 0.14 -7.79 -18.95
N VAL A 204 0.17 -6.74 -18.12
CA VAL A 204 1.19 -6.55 -17.09
C VAL A 204 0.53 -6.69 -15.72
N VAL A 205 1.00 -7.62 -14.89
CA VAL A 205 0.51 -7.86 -13.54
C VAL A 205 1.57 -7.42 -12.53
N LEU A 206 1.18 -6.52 -11.63
CA LEU A 206 2.06 -5.89 -10.66
C LEU A 206 1.86 -6.52 -9.27
N GLY A 207 2.82 -7.32 -8.82
CA GLY A 207 2.81 -8.06 -7.56
C GLY A 207 2.59 -9.57 -7.76
N PHE A 208 3.49 -10.41 -7.25
CA PHE A 208 3.42 -11.87 -7.36
C PHE A 208 2.98 -12.50 -6.03
N GLY A 209 1.84 -12.04 -5.51
CA GLY A 209 1.09 -12.67 -4.42
C GLY A 209 -0.01 -13.62 -4.93
N GLY A 210 -0.92 -14.05 -4.06
CA GLY A 210 -2.02 -14.94 -4.45
C GLY A 210 -2.95 -14.36 -5.53
N ALA A 211 -3.26 -13.06 -5.43
CA ALA A 211 -4.06 -12.35 -6.44
C ALA A 211 -3.33 -12.23 -7.78
N GLY A 212 -2.05 -11.84 -7.76
CA GLY A 212 -1.25 -11.67 -8.96
C GLY A 212 -0.93 -12.98 -9.67
N ALA A 213 -0.60 -14.04 -8.93
CA ALA A 213 -0.43 -15.38 -9.48
C ALA A 213 -1.70 -15.86 -10.18
N THR A 214 -2.87 -15.60 -9.57
CA THR A 214 -4.17 -15.95 -10.14
C THR A 214 -4.47 -15.12 -11.39
N ALA A 215 -4.29 -13.81 -11.34
CA ALA A 215 -4.52 -12.91 -12.47
C ALA A 215 -3.63 -13.26 -13.66
N ALA A 216 -2.33 -13.46 -13.43
CA ALA A 216 -1.39 -13.83 -14.47
C ALA A 216 -1.76 -15.17 -15.11
N ARG A 217 -2.09 -16.18 -14.30
CA ARG A 217 -2.54 -17.49 -14.78
C ARG A 217 -3.77 -17.38 -15.68
N PHE A 218 -4.82 -16.70 -15.23
CA PHE A 218 -6.07 -16.61 -16.01
C PHE A 218 -5.94 -15.72 -17.24
N ALA A 219 -5.11 -14.67 -17.19
CA ALA A 219 -4.78 -13.90 -18.38
C ALA A 219 -4.07 -14.78 -19.42
N ALA A 220 -3.10 -15.60 -19.00
CA ALA A 220 -2.40 -16.52 -19.90
C ALA A 220 -3.33 -17.62 -20.44
N ASP A 221 -4.22 -18.18 -19.62
CA ASP A 221 -5.23 -19.16 -20.05
C ASP A 221 -6.21 -18.56 -21.07
N ALA A 222 -6.44 -17.24 -21.02
CA ALA A 222 -7.20 -16.49 -22.02
C ALA A 222 -6.40 -16.15 -23.29
N GLY A 223 -5.13 -16.58 -23.37
CA GLY A 223 -4.25 -16.44 -24.53
C GLY A 223 -3.34 -15.21 -24.52
N ALA A 224 -3.29 -14.44 -23.43
CA ALA A 224 -2.40 -13.29 -23.32
C ALA A 224 -0.95 -13.70 -23.04
N LYS A 225 0.02 -12.98 -23.62
CA LYS A 225 1.42 -12.97 -23.16
C LYS A 225 1.52 -12.01 -21.97
N VAL A 226 1.91 -12.54 -20.81
CA VAL A 226 1.85 -11.83 -19.54
C VAL A 226 3.26 -11.52 -19.03
N LEU A 227 3.46 -10.29 -18.54
CA LEU A 227 4.55 -9.98 -17.60
C LEU A 227 4.00 -9.95 -16.18
N LEU A 228 4.58 -10.73 -15.29
CA LEU A 228 4.32 -10.71 -13.86
C LEU A 228 5.56 -10.21 -13.13
N VAL A 229 5.44 -9.18 -12.30
CA VAL A 229 6.59 -8.64 -11.55
C VAL A 229 6.37 -8.69 -10.05
N ASP A 230 7.46 -8.82 -9.30
CA ASP A 230 7.49 -8.64 -7.86
C ASP A 230 8.69 -7.79 -7.43
N SER A 231 8.46 -6.92 -6.44
CA SER A 231 9.54 -6.16 -5.80
C SER A 231 10.44 -7.04 -4.93
N ALA A 232 9.93 -8.17 -4.45
CA ALA A 232 10.68 -9.14 -3.70
C ALA A 232 11.68 -9.87 -4.60
N PRO A 233 12.88 -10.21 -4.09
CA PRO A 233 13.81 -11.08 -4.78
C PRO A 233 13.25 -12.50 -4.91
N GLU A 234 13.81 -13.27 -5.86
CA GLU A 234 13.45 -14.67 -6.04
C GLU A 234 13.66 -15.44 -4.73
N GLY A 235 12.67 -16.26 -4.37
CA GLY A 235 12.60 -16.92 -3.08
C GLY A 235 11.88 -16.12 -1.99
N HIS A 236 11.56 -14.84 -2.20
CA HIS A 236 10.84 -13.98 -1.25
C HIS A 236 9.48 -13.50 -1.78
N GLU A 237 9.12 -13.86 -3.00
CA GLU A 237 7.80 -13.60 -3.58
C GLU A 237 6.67 -14.32 -2.81
N GLY A 238 5.42 -14.00 -3.17
CA GLY A 238 4.22 -14.59 -2.59
C GLY A 238 3.44 -13.68 -1.65
N GLY A 239 3.99 -12.49 -1.33
CA GLY A 239 3.35 -11.51 -0.47
C GLY A 239 2.87 -12.13 0.86
N ASN A 240 1.74 -11.64 1.38
CA ASN A 240 1.11 -12.22 2.56
C ASN A 240 0.60 -13.66 2.34
N THR A 241 0.24 -14.03 1.11
CA THR A 241 -0.29 -15.37 0.79
C THR A 241 0.68 -16.47 1.19
N ARG A 242 1.99 -16.22 1.10
CA ARG A 242 3.03 -17.15 1.54
C ARG A 242 3.01 -17.41 3.05
N TYR A 243 2.62 -16.42 3.86
CA TYR A 243 2.60 -16.49 5.31
C TYR A 243 1.21 -16.84 5.88
N ALA A 244 0.19 -16.87 5.02
CA ALA A 244 -1.17 -17.20 5.41
C ALA A 244 -1.27 -18.66 5.90
N GLY A 245 -2.28 -18.91 6.75
CA GLY A 245 -2.62 -20.25 7.22
C GLY A 245 -2.99 -21.23 6.10
N GLN A 246 -3.23 -20.73 4.88
CA GLN A 246 -3.79 -21.36 3.67
C GLN A 246 -5.33 -21.41 3.59
N LEU A 247 -6.00 -20.89 4.62
CA LEU A 247 -7.46 -20.88 4.76
C LEU A 247 -8.11 -20.05 3.64
N VAL A 248 -8.94 -20.69 2.82
CA VAL A 248 -9.72 -20.06 1.75
C VAL A 248 -11.19 -20.01 2.17
N GLY A 249 -11.76 -18.82 2.33
CA GLY A 249 -13.18 -18.69 2.65
C GLY A 249 -14.09 -19.33 1.59
N SER A 250 -15.13 -20.02 2.03
CA SER A 250 -16.14 -20.65 1.18
C SER A 250 -17.51 -20.66 1.89
N GLY A 251 -18.53 -21.14 1.19
CA GLY A 251 -19.79 -21.54 1.82
C GLY A 251 -20.63 -22.43 0.94
N GLU A 252 -21.76 -22.90 1.49
CA GLU A 252 -22.60 -23.92 0.82
C GLU A 252 -23.87 -23.34 0.20
N ASP A 253 -24.37 -22.22 0.74
CA ASP A 253 -25.62 -21.58 0.35
C ASP A 253 -25.43 -20.08 0.13
N PHE A 254 -25.82 -19.61 -1.05
CA PHE A 254 -25.64 -18.22 -1.49
C PHE A 254 -26.42 -17.23 -0.63
N ASP A 255 -27.71 -17.49 -0.37
CA ASP A 255 -28.57 -16.53 0.33
C ASP A 255 -28.16 -16.41 1.81
N GLN A 256 -27.79 -17.53 2.44
CA GLN A 256 -27.26 -17.54 3.81
C GLN A 256 -25.90 -16.86 3.90
N LEU A 257 -24.97 -17.17 3.00
CA LEU A 257 -23.64 -16.55 3.01
C LEU A 257 -23.72 -15.05 2.70
N LYS A 258 -24.62 -14.64 1.80
CA LYS A 258 -24.93 -13.22 1.56
C LYS A 258 -25.48 -12.53 2.79
N ALA A 259 -26.43 -13.14 3.51
CA ALA A 259 -26.94 -12.58 4.76
C ALA A 259 -25.85 -12.39 5.81
N TYR A 260 -24.93 -13.37 5.91
CA TYR A 260 -23.80 -13.32 6.82
C TYR A 260 -22.84 -12.19 6.45
N TYR A 261 -22.44 -12.12 5.18
CA TYR A 261 -21.52 -11.10 4.69
C TYR A 261 -22.08 -9.68 4.78
N LYS A 262 -23.36 -9.48 4.45
CA LYS A 262 -24.04 -8.19 4.64
C LYS A 262 -24.00 -7.77 6.11
N LYS A 263 -24.26 -8.70 7.03
CA LYS A 263 -24.23 -8.38 8.47
C LYS A 263 -22.83 -8.01 8.97
N MET A 264 -21.80 -8.67 8.46
CA MET A 264 -20.40 -8.32 8.77
C MET A 264 -19.98 -6.96 8.21
N SER A 265 -20.61 -6.50 7.12
CA SER A 265 -20.29 -5.21 6.49
C SER A 265 -20.96 -4.02 7.20
N GLU A 266 -22.12 -4.23 7.83
CA GLU A 266 -22.82 -3.18 8.58
C GLU A 266 -21.93 -2.59 9.70
N PRO A 267 -21.96 -1.26 9.94
CA PRO A 267 -22.86 -0.27 9.35
C PRO A 267 -22.35 0.33 8.02
N MET A 268 -21.28 -0.21 7.45
CA MET A 268 -20.71 0.30 6.20
C MET A 268 -21.59 -0.12 5.02
N ASP A 269 -21.73 0.77 4.03
CA ASP A 269 -22.53 0.52 2.83
C ASP A 269 -21.63 -0.01 1.72
N LEU A 270 -22.00 -1.16 1.16
CA LEU A 270 -21.32 -1.79 0.04
C LEU A 270 -22.32 -2.03 -1.07
N ASP A 271 -21.88 -1.83 -2.31
CA ASP A 271 -22.66 -2.15 -3.50
C ASP A 271 -23.10 -3.62 -3.48
N GLU A 272 -24.41 -3.87 -3.64
CA GLU A 272 -24.97 -5.20 -3.51
C GLU A 272 -24.46 -6.16 -4.61
N ASP A 273 -24.15 -5.65 -5.81
CA ASP A 273 -23.57 -6.48 -6.88
C ASP A 273 -22.12 -6.88 -6.54
N MET A 274 -21.38 -6.04 -5.80
CA MET A 274 -20.05 -6.41 -5.29
C MET A 274 -20.13 -7.55 -4.28
N ILE A 275 -21.10 -7.48 -3.36
CA ILE A 275 -21.37 -8.56 -2.40
C ILE A 275 -21.76 -9.85 -3.14
N ASP A 276 -22.69 -9.75 -4.11
CA ASP A 276 -23.17 -10.90 -4.87
C ASP A 276 -22.05 -11.57 -5.66
N THR A 277 -21.18 -10.78 -6.28
CA THR A 277 -19.98 -11.30 -6.97
C THR A 277 -19.07 -12.07 -6.01
N TYR A 278 -18.94 -11.60 -4.77
CA TYR A 278 -17.98 -12.16 -3.81
C TYR A 278 -18.52 -13.47 -3.24
N VAL A 279 -19.77 -13.43 -2.81
CA VAL A 279 -20.50 -14.60 -2.31
C VAL A 279 -20.63 -15.68 -3.38
N ASP A 280 -20.93 -15.32 -4.63
CA ASP A 280 -20.96 -16.28 -5.75
C ASP A 280 -19.59 -16.98 -5.92
N GLY A 281 -18.50 -16.21 -5.88
CA GLY A 281 -17.16 -16.78 -5.92
C GLY A 281 -16.86 -17.73 -4.75
N MET A 282 -17.32 -17.39 -3.54
CA MET A 282 -17.12 -18.20 -2.33
C MET A 282 -17.91 -19.52 -2.36
N VAL A 283 -19.18 -19.50 -2.79
CA VAL A 283 -19.98 -20.74 -2.88
C VAL A 283 -19.47 -21.70 -3.96
N ASN A 284 -18.80 -21.16 -4.98
CA ASN A 284 -18.15 -21.95 -6.04
C ASN A 284 -16.68 -22.29 -5.72
N MET A 285 -16.16 -21.94 -4.54
CA MET A 285 -14.73 -22.06 -4.24
C MET A 285 -14.24 -23.52 -4.22
N ARG A 286 -15.06 -24.45 -3.73
CA ARG A 286 -14.73 -25.88 -3.75
C ARG A 286 -14.44 -26.38 -5.17
N ASP A 287 -15.31 -26.01 -6.12
CA ASP A 287 -15.14 -26.35 -7.53
C ASP A 287 -13.98 -25.59 -8.16
N TYR A 288 -13.74 -24.34 -7.74
CA TYR A 288 -12.58 -23.57 -8.17
C TYR A 288 -11.27 -24.30 -7.83
N LEU A 289 -11.09 -24.75 -6.58
CA LEU A 289 -9.87 -25.44 -6.14
C LEU A 289 -9.66 -26.76 -6.91
N LYS A 290 -10.72 -27.53 -7.13
CA LYS A 290 -10.67 -28.77 -7.93
C LYS A 290 -10.31 -28.49 -9.38
N ARG A 291 -11.05 -27.60 -10.03
CA ARG A 291 -10.96 -27.36 -11.47
C ARG A 291 -9.68 -26.64 -11.86
N TYR A 292 -9.28 -25.64 -11.08
CA TYR A 292 -8.21 -24.73 -11.47
C TYR A 292 -6.89 -25.02 -10.77
N LEU A 293 -6.92 -25.54 -9.54
CA LEU A 293 -5.70 -25.89 -8.82
C LEU A 293 -5.39 -27.39 -8.87
N GLY A 294 -6.34 -28.23 -9.30
CA GLY A 294 -6.16 -29.68 -9.35
C GLY A 294 -6.10 -30.31 -7.96
N VAL A 295 -6.72 -29.66 -6.97
CA VAL A 295 -6.66 -30.02 -5.56
C VAL A 295 -8.05 -30.44 -5.07
N GLU A 296 -8.12 -31.55 -4.35
CA GLU A 296 -9.31 -31.90 -3.57
C GLU A 296 -9.24 -31.14 -2.23
N PRO A 297 -10.13 -30.18 -1.99
CA PRO A 297 -10.03 -29.31 -0.82
C PRO A 297 -10.54 -29.99 0.45
N PHE A 298 -9.89 -29.71 1.57
CA PHE A 298 -10.30 -30.14 2.90
C PHE A 298 -11.17 -29.06 3.55
N SER A 299 -12.30 -29.45 4.12
CA SER A 299 -13.16 -28.58 4.92
C SER A 299 -12.61 -28.43 6.33
N VAL A 300 -12.46 -27.20 6.83
CA VAL A 300 -12.10 -27.00 8.24
C VAL A 300 -13.28 -27.36 9.13
N ALA A 301 -14.51 -27.02 8.72
CA ALA A 301 -15.72 -27.35 9.50
C ALA A 301 -15.96 -28.85 9.67
N HIS A 302 -15.51 -29.69 8.73
CA HIS A 302 -15.85 -31.12 8.71
C HIS A 302 -14.65 -32.08 8.80
N ASP A 303 -13.50 -31.72 8.24
CA ASP A 303 -12.38 -32.65 8.02
C ASP A 303 -11.16 -32.38 8.92
N TRP A 304 -11.12 -31.24 9.64
CA TRP A 304 -9.93 -30.81 10.38
C TRP A 304 -9.71 -31.58 11.69
N ASP A 305 -8.45 -31.94 11.94
CA ASP A 305 -8.02 -32.54 13.22
C ASP A 305 -7.69 -31.44 14.24
N HIS A 306 -8.70 -31.06 15.02
CA HIS A 306 -8.60 -30.04 16.08
C HIS A 306 -7.64 -30.40 17.22
N SER A 307 -7.13 -31.63 17.30
CA SER A 307 -6.18 -32.01 18.35
C SER A 307 -4.80 -31.37 18.19
N LYS A 308 -4.46 -30.87 16.98
CA LYS A 308 -3.18 -30.20 16.70
C LYS A 308 -3.25 -28.70 16.93
N VAL A 309 -4.20 -28.05 16.24
CA VAL A 309 -4.51 -26.63 16.34
C VAL A 309 -6.02 -26.52 16.33
N ASP A 310 -6.60 -25.89 17.35
CA ASP A 310 -8.04 -25.68 17.38
C ASP A 310 -8.43 -24.47 16.53
N LEU A 311 -9.02 -24.75 15.36
CA LEU A 311 -9.53 -23.73 14.45
C LEU A 311 -11.04 -23.50 14.57
N THR A 312 -11.72 -24.16 15.52
CA THR A 312 -13.21 -24.13 15.60
C THR A 312 -13.74 -22.71 15.69
N GLY A 313 -13.14 -21.88 16.55
CA GLY A 313 -13.55 -20.48 16.74
C GLY A 313 -13.27 -19.56 15.55
N MET A 314 -12.44 -20.00 14.59
CA MET A 314 -12.15 -19.25 13.36
C MET A 314 -13.12 -19.59 12.22
N VAL A 315 -13.85 -20.71 12.29
CA VAL A 315 -14.81 -21.08 11.23
C VAL A 315 -16.01 -20.13 11.24
N HIS A 316 -16.58 -19.87 12.41
CA HIS A 316 -17.67 -18.92 12.59
C HIS A 316 -17.26 -17.92 13.66
N GLU A 317 -16.63 -16.81 13.25
CA GLU A 317 -16.19 -15.80 14.21
C GLU A 317 -17.36 -14.98 14.75
N TYR A 318 -18.43 -14.86 13.96
CA TYR A 318 -19.67 -14.16 14.32
C TYR A 318 -20.87 -15.11 14.25
N PRO A 319 -20.92 -16.16 15.10
CA PRO A 319 -21.97 -17.17 15.02
C PRO A 319 -23.37 -16.59 15.25
N GLU A 320 -23.47 -15.44 15.94
CA GLU A 320 -24.73 -14.75 16.18
C GLU A 320 -25.34 -14.07 14.93
N TYR A 321 -24.59 -13.96 13.83
CA TYR A 321 -25.07 -13.33 12.61
C TYR A 321 -25.86 -14.33 11.74
N PRO A 322 -26.92 -13.87 11.04
CA PRO A 322 -27.73 -14.74 10.21
C PRO A 322 -26.92 -15.36 9.07
N GLY A 323 -27.04 -16.68 8.89
CA GLY A 323 -26.39 -17.41 7.81
C GLY A 323 -24.93 -17.79 8.07
N SER A 324 -24.39 -17.52 9.26
CA SER A 324 -23.04 -17.92 9.70
C SER A 324 -22.75 -19.41 9.46
N GLU A 325 -23.72 -20.28 9.72
CA GLU A 325 -23.65 -21.73 9.52
C GLU A 325 -23.32 -22.17 8.08
N SER A 326 -23.54 -21.31 7.07
CA SER A 326 -23.18 -21.58 5.68
C SER A 326 -21.67 -21.44 5.42
N TYR A 327 -20.95 -20.74 6.29
CA TYR A 327 -19.54 -20.44 6.10
C TYR A 327 -18.64 -21.65 6.42
N ASP A 328 -17.62 -21.85 5.59
CA ASP A 328 -16.54 -22.81 5.82
C ASP A 328 -15.20 -22.20 5.36
N MET A 329 -14.09 -22.77 5.84
CA MET A 329 -12.76 -22.51 5.31
C MET A 329 -12.24 -23.76 4.64
N LEU A 330 -11.69 -23.61 3.44
CA LEU A 330 -11.10 -24.69 2.67
C LEU A 330 -9.57 -24.62 2.72
N LEU A 331 -8.94 -25.78 2.79
CA LEU A 331 -7.48 -25.94 2.73
C LEU A 331 -7.09 -26.70 1.45
N VAL A 332 -5.90 -26.43 0.92
CA VAL A 332 -5.37 -27.17 -0.25
C VAL A 332 -4.71 -28.49 0.13
N HIS A 333 -4.42 -28.69 1.41
CA HIS A 333 -4.05 -29.97 1.99
C HIS A 333 -4.31 -29.94 3.50
N ASN A 334 -4.20 -31.09 4.17
CA ASN A 334 -4.41 -31.17 5.62
C ASN A 334 -3.18 -30.69 6.41
N GLY A 335 -2.88 -29.40 6.29
CA GLY A 335 -1.79 -28.68 6.97
C GLY A 335 -2.16 -27.22 7.24
N PHE A 336 -1.27 -26.48 7.93
CA PHE A 336 -1.53 -25.10 8.37
C PHE A 336 -0.21 -24.33 8.51
N LEU A 337 -0.20 -23.06 8.05
CA LEU A 337 0.97 -22.15 8.11
C LEU A 337 2.25 -22.72 7.46
N ASP A 338 2.13 -23.43 6.34
CA ASP A 338 3.23 -24.11 5.64
C ASP A 338 3.45 -23.63 4.20
N ALA A 339 2.81 -22.50 3.83
CA ALA A 339 2.85 -21.89 2.51
C ALA A 339 2.33 -22.77 1.36
N GLN A 340 1.62 -23.88 1.62
CA GLN A 340 1.25 -24.80 0.55
C GLN A 340 0.34 -24.18 -0.51
N LEU A 341 -0.65 -23.36 -0.12
CA LEU A 341 -1.48 -22.64 -1.09
C LEU A 341 -0.63 -21.76 -2.01
N TRP A 342 0.34 -21.02 -1.44
CA TRP A 342 1.28 -20.24 -2.23
C TRP A 342 2.07 -21.10 -3.22
N LYS A 343 2.62 -22.25 -2.77
CA LYS A 343 3.34 -23.18 -3.64
C LYS A 343 2.47 -23.68 -4.81
N VAL A 344 1.20 -24.00 -4.55
CA VAL A 344 0.24 -24.40 -5.60
C VAL A 344 0.00 -23.27 -6.59
N LEU A 345 -0.20 -22.03 -6.12
CA LEU A 345 -0.41 -20.86 -6.99
C LEU A 345 0.83 -20.52 -7.82
N LYS A 346 2.02 -20.52 -7.20
CA LYS A 346 3.31 -20.36 -7.87
C LYS A 346 3.49 -21.41 -8.97
N LYS A 347 3.16 -22.67 -8.68
CA LYS A 347 3.22 -23.77 -9.65
C LYS A 347 2.35 -23.50 -10.87
N GLN A 348 1.14 -22.96 -10.68
CA GLN A 348 0.26 -22.64 -11.81
C GLN A 348 0.84 -21.57 -12.75
N VAL A 349 1.63 -20.63 -12.21
CA VAL A 349 2.37 -19.66 -13.01
C VAL A 349 3.54 -20.33 -13.73
N THR A 350 4.35 -21.13 -13.02
CA THR A 350 5.53 -21.78 -13.60
C THR A 350 5.19 -22.82 -14.66
N ASP A 351 4.06 -23.52 -14.53
CA ASP A 351 3.55 -24.46 -15.55
C ASP A 351 3.21 -23.74 -16.87
N ARG A 352 3.11 -22.41 -16.86
CA ARG A 352 2.81 -21.53 -17.99
C ARG A 352 4.00 -20.64 -18.35
N ALA A 353 5.23 -21.06 -18.06
CA ALA A 353 6.45 -20.27 -18.35
C ALA A 353 6.63 -19.88 -19.83
N ASN A 354 5.92 -20.53 -20.77
CA ASN A 354 5.87 -20.10 -22.17
C ASN A 354 5.02 -18.84 -22.40
N ALA A 355 4.01 -18.59 -21.56
CA ALA A 355 3.07 -17.49 -21.67
C ALA A 355 3.23 -16.41 -20.57
N ILE A 356 3.92 -16.73 -19.47
CA ILE A 356 4.14 -15.80 -18.36
C ILE A 356 5.64 -15.61 -18.13
N ASP A 357 6.12 -14.38 -18.31
CA ASP A 357 7.46 -13.97 -17.88
C ASP A 357 7.37 -13.44 -16.46
N VAL A 358 8.30 -13.84 -15.59
CA VAL A 358 8.33 -13.42 -14.18
C VAL A 358 9.60 -12.63 -13.90
N TRP A 359 9.48 -11.40 -13.42
CA TRP A 359 10.61 -10.58 -12.98
C TRP A 359 10.57 -10.36 -11.47
N TYR A 360 11.65 -10.75 -10.79
CA TYR A 360 11.87 -10.51 -9.37
C TYR A 360 12.73 -9.27 -9.15
N SER A 361 12.81 -8.77 -7.91
CA SER A 361 13.53 -7.53 -7.57
C SER A 361 13.19 -6.38 -8.51
N SER A 362 11.94 -6.33 -8.97
CA SER A 362 11.50 -5.47 -10.04
C SER A 362 10.33 -4.58 -9.60
N PRO A 363 10.59 -3.60 -8.71
CA PRO A 363 9.55 -2.70 -8.22
C PRO A 363 9.01 -1.84 -9.37
N VAL A 364 7.69 -1.64 -9.37
CA VAL A 364 7.02 -0.67 -10.23
C VAL A 364 7.09 0.72 -9.60
N GLU A 365 7.33 1.74 -10.42
CA GLU A 365 7.46 3.13 -9.96
C GLU A 365 6.29 4.02 -10.38
N HIS A 366 5.80 3.83 -11.62
CA HIS A 366 4.77 4.65 -12.26
C HIS A 366 3.85 3.84 -13.17
N LEU A 367 2.59 4.25 -13.28
CA LEU A 367 1.72 3.85 -14.39
C LEU A 367 1.99 4.76 -15.60
N LEU A 368 1.80 4.23 -16.81
CA LEU A 368 1.98 4.98 -18.05
C LEU A 368 0.62 5.13 -18.74
N GLU A 369 0.19 6.38 -18.97
CA GLU A 369 -1.10 6.72 -19.56
C GLU A 369 -0.97 7.26 -21.00
N ALA A 370 -2.00 7.00 -21.81
CA ALA A 370 -2.23 7.69 -23.07
C ALA A 370 -2.84 9.08 -22.83
N GLU A 371 -2.92 9.90 -23.88
CA GLU A 371 -3.50 11.26 -23.77
C GLU A 371 -4.97 11.28 -23.34
N ASP A 372 -5.69 10.17 -23.51
CA ASP A 372 -7.10 10.01 -23.12
C ASP A 372 -7.29 9.42 -21.70
N GLY A 373 -6.20 9.25 -20.93
CA GLY A 373 -6.22 8.64 -19.59
C GLY A 373 -6.25 7.11 -19.59
N THR A 374 -6.14 6.46 -20.75
CA THR A 374 -6.02 5.00 -20.79
C THR A 374 -4.68 4.55 -20.24
N VAL A 375 -4.67 3.61 -19.30
CA VAL A 375 -3.43 2.97 -18.84
C VAL A 375 -2.90 2.04 -19.94
N ILE A 376 -1.69 2.32 -20.41
CA ILE A 376 -1.04 1.65 -21.55
C ILE A 376 0.27 0.93 -21.15
N GLY A 377 0.61 0.92 -19.87
CA GLY A 377 1.81 0.26 -19.39
C GLY A 377 2.21 0.67 -17.98
N ALA A 378 3.41 0.26 -17.60
CA ALA A 378 4.02 0.61 -16.32
C ALA A 378 5.52 0.83 -16.50
N GLN A 379 6.08 1.65 -15.63
CA GLN A 379 7.52 1.84 -15.52
C GLN A 379 8.05 1.00 -14.36
N ILE A 380 8.98 0.09 -14.67
CA ILE A 380 9.45 -0.96 -13.76
C ILE A 380 10.97 -0.88 -13.67
N GLU A 381 11.52 -0.76 -12.46
CA GLU A 381 12.96 -0.86 -12.24
C GLU A 381 13.37 -2.34 -12.29
N THR A 382 14.44 -2.67 -12.99
CA THR A 382 15.07 -3.99 -12.93
C THR A 382 16.56 -3.83 -13.16
N ASP A 383 17.40 -4.52 -12.38
CA ASP A 383 18.86 -4.33 -12.35
C ASP A 383 19.29 -2.86 -12.20
N HIS A 384 18.56 -2.07 -11.41
CA HIS A 384 18.76 -0.62 -11.23
C HIS A 384 18.57 0.22 -12.50
N ILE A 385 17.87 -0.32 -13.50
CA ILE A 385 17.51 0.36 -14.73
C ILE A 385 16.00 0.43 -14.82
N LEU A 386 15.50 1.65 -15.00
CA LEU A 386 14.09 1.93 -15.17
C LEU A 386 13.66 1.62 -16.60
N LYS A 387 12.71 0.69 -16.78
CA LYS A 387 12.20 0.23 -18.07
C LYS A 387 10.72 0.59 -18.25
N ASN A 388 10.35 1.07 -19.43
CA ASN A 388 8.97 1.32 -19.80
C ASN A 388 8.39 0.07 -20.47
N ILE A 389 7.43 -0.56 -19.80
CA ILE A 389 6.78 -1.79 -20.29
C ILE A 389 5.39 -1.48 -20.79
N ARG A 390 5.12 -1.78 -22.06
CA ARG A 390 3.81 -1.58 -22.67
C ARG A 390 2.88 -2.72 -22.30
N ALA A 391 1.66 -2.40 -21.91
CA ALA A 391 0.52 -3.32 -21.82
C ALA A 391 -0.46 -3.03 -22.97
N VAL A 392 -0.74 -4.02 -23.82
CA VAL A 392 -1.65 -3.85 -24.96
C VAL A 392 -3.12 -3.85 -24.52
N ASN A 393 -3.47 -4.72 -23.58
CA ASN A 393 -4.87 -4.93 -23.17
C ASN A 393 -5.16 -4.42 -21.75
N GLY A 394 -4.22 -4.53 -20.80
CA GLY A 394 -4.41 -3.97 -19.47
C GLY A 394 -3.30 -4.21 -18.45
N VAL A 395 -3.37 -3.44 -17.37
CA VAL A 395 -2.51 -3.55 -16.19
C VAL A 395 -3.34 -4.00 -14.99
N VAL A 396 -2.85 -4.99 -14.24
CA VAL A 396 -3.48 -5.48 -13.00
C VAL A 396 -2.64 -5.09 -11.79
N LEU A 397 -3.20 -4.30 -10.89
CA LEU A 397 -2.65 -3.97 -9.57
C LEU A 397 -2.96 -5.11 -8.59
N ALA A 398 -1.96 -5.90 -8.23
CA ALA A 398 -2.04 -7.00 -7.27
C ALA A 398 -0.95 -6.87 -6.19
N THR A 399 -0.70 -5.63 -5.76
CA THR A 399 0.52 -5.23 -5.02
C THR A 399 0.43 -5.39 -3.49
N GLY A 400 -0.62 -6.03 -2.98
CA GLY A 400 -0.88 -6.12 -1.54
C GLY A 400 -1.21 -4.77 -0.89
N GLY A 401 -1.16 -4.75 0.43
CA GLY A 401 -1.47 -3.59 1.27
C GLY A 401 -0.29 -2.67 1.56
N PHE A 402 -0.39 -1.94 2.67
CA PHE A 402 0.59 -0.95 3.14
C PHE A 402 1.14 -1.23 4.54
N GLU A 403 1.10 -2.50 4.95
CA GLU A 403 1.39 -2.93 6.32
C GLU A 403 2.81 -2.58 6.77
N ASN A 404 3.76 -2.60 5.84
CA ASN A 404 5.15 -2.24 6.10
C ASN A 404 5.49 -0.79 5.69
N ASN A 405 4.48 0.08 5.54
CA ASN A 405 4.66 1.50 5.29
C ASN A 405 4.24 2.32 6.51
N ARG A 406 5.20 2.61 7.38
CA ARG A 406 4.97 3.37 8.62
C ARG A 406 4.26 4.71 8.39
N LYS A 407 4.54 5.41 7.28
CA LYS A 407 3.91 6.69 7.00
C LYS A 407 2.42 6.50 6.66
N MET A 408 2.09 5.53 5.82
CA MET A 408 0.69 5.22 5.49
C MET A 408 -0.08 4.67 6.70
N VAL A 409 0.57 3.86 7.55
CA VAL A 409 -0.01 3.42 8.84
C VAL A 409 -0.37 4.63 9.71
N GLN A 410 0.51 5.62 9.83
CA GLN A 410 0.22 6.85 10.59
C GLN A 410 -0.86 7.71 9.94
N ASP A 411 -0.76 7.94 8.63
CA ASP A 411 -1.64 8.86 7.91
C ASP A 411 -3.06 8.29 7.77
N TYR A 412 -3.23 6.97 7.57
CA TYR A 412 -4.52 6.34 7.32
C TYR A 412 -5.10 5.60 8.53
N LEU A 413 -4.28 4.87 9.30
CA LEU A 413 -4.77 4.10 10.47
C LEU A 413 -4.69 4.89 11.78
N GLY A 414 -3.96 6.01 11.81
CA GLY A 414 -3.89 6.89 12.98
C GLY A 414 -3.06 6.33 14.15
N VAL A 415 -2.20 5.35 13.90
CA VAL A 415 -1.37 4.68 14.91
C VAL A 415 0.12 4.86 14.62
N ALA A 416 0.95 4.94 15.66
CA ALA A 416 2.37 5.27 15.50
C ALA A 416 3.16 4.17 14.79
N HIS A 417 2.80 2.91 15.07
CA HIS A 417 3.39 1.70 14.55
C HIS A 417 2.45 0.49 14.80
N LEU A 418 2.55 -0.52 13.93
CA LEU A 418 1.96 -1.84 14.08
C LEU A 418 2.97 -2.84 13.50
N ALA A 419 3.15 -3.99 14.14
CA ALA A 419 4.09 -5.00 13.64
C ALA A 419 3.44 -5.83 12.51
N PRO A 420 3.97 -5.81 11.27
CA PRO A 420 3.41 -6.62 10.18
C PRO A 420 3.72 -8.10 10.40
N VAL A 421 2.73 -8.98 10.17
CA VAL A 421 2.90 -10.44 10.27
C VAL A 421 3.41 -11.05 8.97
N GLY A 422 2.95 -10.50 7.85
CA GLY A 422 3.14 -11.06 6.51
C GLY A 422 4.42 -10.62 5.82
N SER A 423 4.31 -10.17 4.57
CA SER A 423 5.46 -9.79 3.76
C SER A 423 6.03 -8.42 4.15
N MET A 424 7.36 -8.31 4.21
CA MET A 424 8.04 -7.01 4.37
C MET A 424 8.07 -6.17 3.08
N TYR A 425 7.50 -6.69 1.99
CA TYR A 425 7.45 -5.99 0.70
C TYR A 425 6.11 -5.24 0.47
N ASN A 426 5.11 -5.43 1.34
CA ASN A 426 3.86 -4.68 1.28
C ASN A 426 4.06 -3.23 1.77
N LYS A 427 4.39 -2.34 0.85
CA LYS A 427 4.73 -0.93 1.14
C LYS A 427 3.72 0.07 0.58
N GLY A 428 2.56 -0.39 0.10
CA GLY A 428 1.48 0.47 -0.38
C GLY A 428 1.69 1.09 -1.76
N ILE A 429 2.54 0.49 -2.62
CA ILE A 429 2.81 1.05 -3.96
C ILE A 429 1.53 1.14 -4.82
N GLY A 430 0.61 0.18 -4.71
CA GLY A 430 -0.66 0.22 -5.44
C GLY A 430 -1.56 1.39 -5.07
N ILE A 431 -1.45 1.93 -3.83
CA ILE A 431 -2.15 3.15 -3.43
C ILE A 431 -1.58 4.33 -4.20
N LYS A 432 -0.25 4.53 -4.16
CA LYS A 432 0.43 5.61 -4.91
C LYS A 432 0.11 5.54 -6.41
N LEU A 433 0.14 4.35 -7.01
CA LEU A 433 -0.18 4.15 -8.42
C LEU A 433 -1.64 4.47 -8.73
N GLY A 434 -2.57 4.12 -7.84
CA GLY A 434 -3.97 4.53 -7.97
C GLY A 434 -4.16 6.04 -7.87
N GLU A 435 -3.51 6.71 -6.90
CA GLU A 435 -3.56 8.17 -6.77
C GLU A 435 -3.02 8.88 -8.01
N GLU A 436 -1.93 8.36 -8.61
CA GLU A 436 -1.29 8.92 -9.81
C GLU A 436 -2.25 9.03 -11.00
N VAL A 437 -3.13 8.05 -11.17
CA VAL A 437 -4.11 7.99 -12.28
C VAL A 437 -5.52 8.46 -11.85
N GLY A 438 -5.64 9.09 -10.69
CA GLY A 438 -6.90 9.65 -10.20
C GLY A 438 -7.94 8.60 -9.78
N ALA A 439 -7.51 7.44 -9.27
CA ALA A 439 -8.43 6.47 -8.68
C ALA A 439 -9.07 7.01 -7.40
N GLN A 440 -10.34 6.66 -7.17
CA GLN A 440 -10.96 6.86 -5.87
C GLN A 440 -10.51 5.79 -4.89
N MET A 441 -10.34 6.17 -3.63
CA MET A 441 -9.91 5.27 -2.55
C MET A 441 -11.08 4.90 -1.65
N TRP A 442 -11.08 3.68 -1.14
CA TRP A 442 -12.00 3.22 -0.11
C TRP A 442 -11.30 2.44 1.00
N HIS A 443 -11.97 2.33 2.15
CA HIS A 443 -11.60 1.46 3.28
C HIS A 443 -10.20 1.73 3.89
N MET A 444 -9.64 2.91 3.69
CA MET A 444 -8.26 3.25 4.09
C MET A 444 -7.97 3.08 5.60
N GLN A 445 -9.00 3.16 6.44
CA GLN A 445 -8.86 3.01 7.90
C GLN A 445 -9.03 1.55 8.37
N ASN A 446 -9.41 0.63 7.47
CA ASN A 446 -9.72 -0.74 7.87
C ASN A 446 -8.49 -1.65 7.77
N TYR A 447 -8.19 -2.36 8.86
CA TYR A 447 -7.11 -3.31 8.95
C TYR A 447 -7.48 -4.42 9.93
N GLU A 448 -6.90 -5.58 9.71
CA GLU A 448 -7.15 -6.77 10.52
C GLU A 448 -5.95 -7.10 11.40
N SER A 449 -6.24 -7.66 12.55
CA SER A 449 -5.22 -8.19 13.45
C SER A 449 -5.48 -9.67 13.71
N ILE A 450 -4.54 -10.38 14.34
CA ILE A 450 -4.74 -11.75 14.85
C ILE A 450 -3.52 -12.10 15.67
N GLY A 451 -3.66 -12.63 16.89
CA GLY A 451 -2.49 -12.89 17.73
C GLY A 451 -2.85 -13.31 19.15
N LEU A 452 -1.92 -13.11 20.09
CA LEU A 452 -2.25 -13.16 21.51
C LEU A 452 -3.26 -12.06 21.82
N LEU A 453 -4.24 -12.33 22.68
CA LEU A 453 -5.11 -11.30 23.29
C LEU A 453 -5.52 -10.18 22.31
N HIS A 454 -6.42 -10.50 21.39
CA HIS A 454 -7.04 -9.55 20.46
C HIS A 454 -6.08 -8.83 19.51
N GLY A 455 -4.99 -9.50 19.12
CA GLY A 455 -4.10 -8.99 18.07
C GLY A 455 -2.74 -8.50 18.53
N LEU A 456 -2.27 -8.96 19.68
CA LEU A 456 -0.94 -8.64 20.22
C LEU A 456 0.09 -9.73 19.89
N THR A 457 1.35 -9.34 19.87
CA THR A 457 2.52 -10.23 19.86
C THR A 457 3.57 -9.69 20.84
N LEU A 458 4.70 -10.38 20.97
CA LEU A 458 5.85 -9.87 21.72
C LEU A 458 6.47 -8.68 20.99
N ALA A 459 6.78 -7.61 21.72
CA ALA A 459 7.34 -6.40 21.12
C ALA A 459 8.53 -6.69 20.19
N THR A 460 8.46 -6.16 18.97
CA THR A 460 9.43 -6.43 17.90
C THR A 460 10.45 -5.30 17.79
N LYS A 461 11.62 -5.57 17.21
CA LYS A 461 12.55 -4.47 16.85
C LYS A 461 12.14 -3.85 15.52
N PRO A 462 12.51 -2.58 15.28
CA PRO A 462 12.27 -1.94 13.98
C PRO A 462 12.80 -2.78 12.82
N GLY A 463 11.94 -3.11 11.86
CA GLY A 463 12.26 -3.92 10.69
C GLY A 463 12.13 -5.43 10.89
N GLU A 464 11.72 -5.89 12.07
CA GLU A 464 11.31 -7.27 12.31
C GLU A 464 9.79 -7.41 12.11
N ARG A 465 9.33 -8.65 11.94
CA ARG A 465 7.91 -8.99 11.81
C ARG A 465 7.31 -9.39 13.14
N GLY A 466 6.02 -9.15 13.29
CA GLY A 466 5.23 -9.74 14.35
C GLY A 466 5.16 -11.25 14.20
N LEU A 467 5.29 -11.98 15.31
CA LEU A 467 5.06 -13.42 15.32
C LEU A 467 3.57 -13.69 15.47
N LEU A 468 3.01 -14.52 14.58
CA LEU A 468 1.69 -15.10 14.78
C LEU A 468 1.78 -16.19 15.86
N LEU A 469 1.64 -15.78 17.11
CA LEU A 469 1.72 -16.68 18.25
C LEU A 469 0.38 -17.36 18.49
N GLN A 470 0.42 -18.68 18.63
CA GLN A 470 -0.74 -19.46 19.09
C GLN A 470 -1.12 -19.03 20.51
N ARG A 471 -2.40 -19.15 20.86
CA ARG A 471 -2.89 -18.80 22.20
C ARG A 471 -2.11 -19.57 23.27
N TRP A 472 -1.41 -18.83 24.12
CA TRP A 472 -0.71 -19.44 25.25
C TRP A 472 -1.72 -20.04 26.24
N PRO A 473 -1.48 -21.26 26.74
CA PRO A 473 -2.27 -21.78 27.86
C PRO A 473 -2.23 -20.81 29.04
N HIS A 474 -3.34 -20.65 29.75
CA HIS A 474 -3.48 -19.75 30.88
C HIS A 474 -3.38 -18.24 30.59
N ILE A 475 -3.30 -17.80 29.32
CA ILE A 475 -3.16 -16.35 29.04
C ILE A 475 -4.45 -15.56 29.29
N ALA A 476 -5.58 -16.26 29.36
CA ALA A 476 -6.91 -15.70 29.55
C ALA A 476 -7.50 -16.02 30.94
N ASP A 477 -6.74 -16.71 31.80
CA ASP A 477 -7.18 -17.08 33.15
C ASP A 477 -6.10 -16.84 34.22
N GLY A 478 -6.55 -16.65 35.45
CA GLY A 478 -5.70 -16.36 36.60
C GLY A 478 -5.43 -14.87 36.81
N SER A 479 -4.22 -14.55 37.26
CA SER A 479 -3.80 -13.18 37.63
C SER A 479 -2.99 -12.58 36.49
N VAL A 480 -3.68 -12.27 35.40
CA VAL A 480 -3.10 -11.76 34.17
C VAL A 480 -4.01 -10.69 33.58
N PHE A 481 -3.44 -9.55 33.19
CA PHE A 481 -4.13 -8.52 32.41
C PHE A 481 -3.17 -7.78 31.48
N VAL A 482 -3.71 -7.05 30.49
CA VAL A 482 -2.89 -6.17 29.64
C VAL A 482 -3.05 -4.72 30.07
N ALA A 483 -1.93 -4.06 30.34
CA ALA A 483 -1.87 -2.64 30.67
C ALA A 483 -1.48 -1.83 29.44
N GLY A 484 -2.15 -0.70 29.21
CA GLY A 484 -1.73 0.31 28.25
C GLY A 484 -0.61 1.21 28.81
N ASP A 485 -0.26 2.25 28.07
CA ASP A 485 0.89 3.13 28.35
C ASP A 485 0.86 3.78 29.75
N ASP A 486 -0.33 4.10 30.26
CA ASP A 486 -0.48 4.73 31.58
C ASP A 486 -0.53 3.71 32.74
N GLY A 487 -0.61 2.42 32.45
CA GLY A 487 -0.78 1.34 33.43
C GLY A 487 -2.24 0.92 33.69
N SER A 488 -3.20 1.47 32.95
CA SER A 488 -4.61 1.06 33.02
C SER A 488 -4.89 -0.16 32.14
N ARG A 489 -5.80 -1.03 32.58
CA ARG A 489 -6.33 -2.15 31.77
C ARG A 489 -7.28 -1.58 30.72
N TYR A 490 -7.37 -2.16 29.52
CA TYR A 490 -8.17 -1.57 28.41
C TYR A 490 -9.05 -2.56 27.61
N PHE A 491 -9.07 -3.85 27.96
CA PHE A 491 -10.03 -4.82 27.41
C PHE A 491 -10.21 -6.05 28.31
N ASN A 492 -11.10 -6.97 27.92
CA ASN A 492 -11.32 -8.26 28.56
C ASN A 492 -10.38 -9.33 27.98
N GLU A 493 -9.39 -9.81 28.73
CA GLU A 493 -8.41 -10.80 28.24
C GLU A 493 -9.00 -12.19 27.94
N ALA A 494 -10.21 -12.48 28.41
CA ALA A 494 -10.89 -13.74 28.19
C ALA A 494 -11.86 -13.74 27.01
N GLU A 495 -12.06 -12.59 26.36
CA GLU A 495 -12.96 -12.48 25.22
C GLU A 495 -12.46 -13.29 24.01
N ALA A 496 -13.40 -13.73 23.17
CA ALA A 496 -13.06 -14.47 21.97
C ALA A 496 -12.31 -13.58 20.98
N ASN A 497 -11.19 -14.07 20.46
CA ASN A 497 -10.39 -13.36 19.47
C ASN A 497 -11.00 -13.57 18.07
N ARG A 498 -11.61 -12.53 17.49
CA ARG A 498 -12.27 -12.54 16.17
C ARG A 498 -11.45 -11.74 15.16
N HIS A 499 -10.30 -12.28 14.75
CA HIS A 499 -9.26 -11.53 14.03
C HIS A 499 -8.97 -10.16 14.65
N GLY A 500 -8.71 -10.19 15.96
CA GLY A 500 -8.39 -9.00 16.74
C GLY A 500 -9.62 -8.20 17.17
N HIS A 501 -10.82 -8.48 16.70
CA HIS A 501 -12.01 -7.77 17.11
C HIS A 501 -12.50 -8.20 18.49
N ILE A 502 -12.85 -7.20 19.30
CA ILE A 502 -13.58 -7.34 20.56
C ILE A 502 -14.89 -6.58 20.50
N TYR A 503 -15.83 -6.94 21.37
CA TYR A 503 -17.07 -6.23 21.48
C TYR A 503 -16.85 -4.82 22.04
N TYR A 504 -17.34 -3.83 21.32
CA TYR A 504 -17.23 -2.43 21.68
C TYR A 504 -18.57 -1.72 21.45
N HIS A 505 -19.37 -1.63 22.51
CA HIS A 505 -20.63 -0.86 22.56
C HIS A 505 -21.63 -1.15 21.42
N GLY A 506 -21.77 -2.42 21.03
CA GLY A 506 -22.76 -2.85 20.02
C GLY A 506 -22.16 -3.20 18.66
N ASP A 507 -20.85 -3.00 18.50
CA ASP A 507 -20.10 -3.40 17.31
C ASP A 507 -18.89 -4.26 17.71
N TRP A 508 -18.23 -4.86 16.73
CA TRP A 508 -16.96 -5.54 16.92
C TRP A 508 -15.86 -4.67 16.32
N LYS A 509 -14.80 -4.38 17.10
CA LYS A 509 -13.70 -3.50 16.67
C LYS A 509 -12.36 -4.06 17.11
N VAL A 510 -11.35 -3.89 16.26
CA VAL A 510 -9.97 -4.02 16.69
C VAL A 510 -9.69 -2.95 17.76
N PRO A 511 -9.17 -3.32 18.95
CA PRO A 511 -8.83 -2.36 19.99
C PRO A 511 -7.88 -1.29 19.45
N VAL A 512 -8.02 -0.06 19.97
CA VAL A 512 -7.07 1.01 19.67
C VAL A 512 -5.67 0.58 20.11
N ALA A 513 -4.71 0.69 19.19
CA ALA A 513 -3.32 0.36 19.48
C ALA A 513 -2.74 1.33 20.51
N ASN A 514 -2.19 0.74 21.57
CA ASN A 514 -1.34 1.44 22.52
C ASN A 514 0.11 1.33 22.03
N ASP A 515 0.95 2.32 22.33
CA ASP A 515 2.34 2.32 21.86
C ASP A 515 3.21 1.32 22.65
N HIS A 516 2.90 1.10 23.95
CA HIS A 516 3.70 0.27 24.86
C HIS A 516 2.82 -0.66 25.73
N PRO A 517 2.01 -1.55 25.13
CA PRO A 517 1.19 -2.47 25.91
C PRO A 517 2.07 -3.49 26.64
N HIS A 518 1.70 -3.83 27.88
CA HIS A 518 2.42 -4.82 28.68
C HIS A 518 1.48 -5.86 29.26
N LEU A 519 1.83 -7.14 29.11
CA LEU A 519 1.18 -8.23 29.83
C LEU A 519 1.65 -8.23 31.28
N ILE A 520 0.76 -8.01 32.24
CA ILE A 520 1.04 -7.94 33.67
C ILE A 520 0.54 -9.21 34.36
N PHE A 521 1.39 -9.85 35.17
CA PHE A 521 1.05 -11.08 35.88
C PHE A 521 1.92 -11.31 37.12
N ASP A 522 1.57 -12.27 37.99
CA ASP A 522 2.33 -12.61 39.21
C ASP A 522 3.18 -13.90 39.07
N ALA A 523 3.87 -14.25 40.15
CA ALA A 523 4.72 -15.44 40.21
C ALA A 523 3.96 -16.77 40.03
N THR A 524 2.73 -16.85 40.53
CA THR A 524 1.88 -18.04 40.35
C THR A 524 1.49 -18.20 38.88
N GLN A 525 1.14 -17.11 38.21
CA GLN A 525 0.86 -17.12 36.78
C GLN A 525 2.10 -17.46 35.95
N MET A 526 3.28 -16.93 36.31
CA MET A 526 4.56 -17.28 35.69
C MET A 526 4.82 -18.79 35.77
N ALA A 527 4.58 -19.40 36.93
CA ALA A 527 4.73 -20.83 37.11
C ALA A 527 3.74 -21.63 36.25
N ALA A 528 2.49 -21.17 36.12
CA ALA A 528 1.48 -21.80 35.26
C ALA A 528 1.89 -21.78 33.78
N PHE A 529 2.38 -20.63 33.27
CA PHE A 529 2.89 -20.54 31.90
C PHE A 529 4.05 -21.51 31.63
N LYS A 530 5.00 -21.62 32.57
CA LYS A 530 6.12 -22.55 32.45
C LYS A 530 5.68 -24.01 32.51
N GLN A 531 4.76 -24.34 33.43
CA GLN A 531 4.25 -25.70 33.57
C GLN A 531 3.48 -26.15 32.33
N ALA A 532 2.71 -25.24 31.71
CA ALA A 532 1.98 -25.52 30.49
C ALA A 532 2.86 -25.57 29.23
N GLY A 533 4.14 -25.22 29.34
CA GLY A 533 5.09 -25.30 28.25
C GLY A 533 4.80 -24.29 27.14
N VAL A 534 4.59 -23.01 27.49
CA VAL A 534 4.50 -21.93 26.51
C VAL A 534 5.68 -22.01 25.52
N THR A 535 5.35 -22.06 24.23
CA THR A 535 6.33 -22.16 23.14
C THR A 535 6.48 -20.82 22.42
N GLY A 536 7.58 -20.64 21.70
CA GLY A 536 7.84 -19.40 20.94
C GLY A 536 8.68 -18.36 21.68
N VAL A 537 8.89 -18.51 23.00
CA VAL A 537 9.58 -17.51 23.82
C VAL A 537 10.28 -18.12 25.03
N ASP A 538 11.41 -17.53 25.42
CA ASP A 538 12.00 -17.73 26.75
C ASP A 538 11.42 -16.69 27.71
N LEU A 539 10.46 -17.10 28.54
CA LEU A 539 9.76 -16.22 29.47
C LEU A 539 10.71 -15.52 30.47
N ASP A 540 11.78 -16.20 30.91
CA ASP A 540 12.74 -15.60 31.84
C ASP A 540 13.59 -14.52 31.17
N ALA A 541 13.81 -14.63 29.85
CA ALA A 541 14.56 -13.66 29.08
C ALA A 541 13.75 -12.40 28.74
N VAL A 542 12.43 -12.52 28.56
CA VAL A 542 11.57 -11.40 28.14
C VAL A 542 10.81 -10.73 29.30
N ALA A 543 10.65 -11.40 30.44
CA ALA A 543 9.88 -10.86 31.55
C ALA A 543 10.70 -9.87 32.40
N ILE A 544 10.14 -8.67 32.59
CA ILE A 544 10.62 -7.67 33.53
C ILE A 544 10.02 -8.00 34.90
N LYS A 545 10.86 -8.10 35.93
CA LYS A 545 10.45 -8.50 37.28
C LYS A 545 10.59 -7.35 38.28
N ALA A 546 9.61 -7.19 39.17
CA ALA A 546 9.69 -6.28 40.32
C ALA A 546 8.98 -6.85 41.56
N ASP A 547 9.35 -6.37 42.74
CA ASP A 547 8.75 -6.82 44.00
C ASP A 547 7.36 -6.20 44.27
N SER A 548 7.03 -5.08 43.60
CA SER A 548 5.75 -4.38 43.72
C SER A 548 5.24 -3.87 42.36
N LEU A 549 3.92 -3.71 42.19
CA LEU A 549 3.35 -3.10 40.98
C LEU A 549 3.83 -1.66 40.77
N ALA A 550 4.03 -0.90 41.85
CA ALA A 550 4.54 0.47 41.75
C ALA A 550 5.98 0.53 41.22
N ASP A 551 6.83 -0.45 41.56
CA ASP A 551 8.18 -0.54 41.01
C ASP A 551 8.18 -1.12 39.60
N LEU A 552 7.29 -2.07 39.30
CA LEU A 552 7.07 -2.58 37.95
C LEU A 552 6.69 -1.45 36.98
N ALA A 553 5.76 -0.58 37.38
CA ALA A 553 5.31 0.57 36.60
C ALA A 553 6.49 1.47 36.17
N LYS A 554 7.40 1.76 37.10
CA LYS A 554 8.60 2.58 36.81
C LYS A 554 9.51 1.91 35.78
N LEU A 555 9.64 0.59 35.81
CA LEU A 555 10.48 -0.17 34.87
C LEU A 555 9.91 -0.19 33.46
N ILE A 556 8.57 -0.22 33.34
CA ILE A 556 7.88 -0.26 32.04
C ILE A 556 7.46 1.13 31.52
N GLY A 557 7.68 2.19 32.30
CA GLY A 557 7.33 3.56 31.92
C GLY A 557 5.87 3.97 32.18
N ALA A 558 5.10 3.17 32.92
CA ALA A 558 3.72 3.45 33.31
C ALA A 558 3.63 4.29 34.61
N ASP A 559 2.44 4.81 34.94
CA ASP A 559 2.22 5.55 36.18
C ASP A 559 2.11 4.57 37.38
N PRO A 560 2.97 4.72 38.42
CA PRO A 560 2.95 3.81 39.57
C PRO A 560 1.64 3.77 40.35
N GLN A 561 0.90 4.88 40.42
CA GLN A 561 -0.38 4.95 41.11
C GLN A 561 -1.46 4.26 40.28
N ILE A 562 -1.50 4.49 38.97
CA ILE A 562 -2.49 3.89 38.07
C ILE A 562 -2.31 2.37 38.03
N LEU A 563 -1.10 1.85 37.79
CA LEU A 563 -0.89 0.40 37.70
C LEU A 563 -1.21 -0.32 39.02
N THR A 564 -0.79 0.26 40.16
CA THR A 564 -1.14 -0.28 41.48
C THR A 564 -2.65 -0.32 41.66
N LYS A 565 -3.34 0.77 41.28
CA LYS A 565 -4.80 0.83 41.37
C LYS A 565 -5.50 -0.17 40.45
N THR A 566 -4.96 -0.40 39.25
CA THR A 566 -5.45 -1.43 38.32
C THR A 566 -5.40 -2.82 38.95
N GLY A 567 -4.30 -3.17 39.62
CA GLY A 567 -4.15 -4.45 40.32
C GLY A 567 -5.10 -4.62 41.51
N GLU A 568 -5.28 -3.56 42.31
CA GLU A 568 -6.27 -3.53 43.40
C GLU A 568 -7.69 -3.73 42.86
N ASN A 569 -8.06 -3.00 41.81
CA ASN A 569 -9.38 -3.09 41.19
C ASN A 569 -9.61 -4.48 40.60
N PHE A 570 -8.59 -5.08 39.95
CA PHE A 570 -8.67 -6.46 39.44
C PHE A 570 -9.06 -7.45 40.53
N SER A 571 -8.42 -7.36 41.70
CA SER A 571 -8.75 -8.21 42.85
C SER A 571 -10.14 -7.90 43.41
N HIS A 572 -10.53 -6.62 43.45
CA HIS A 572 -11.84 -6.19 43.94
C HIS A 572 -12.99 -6.69 43.06
N PHE A 573 -12.83 -6.78 41.74
CA PHE A 573 -13.85 -7.34 40.84
C PHE A 573 -14.16 -8.80 41.14
N ILE A 574 -13.15 -9.56 41.59
CA ILE A 574 -13.30 -10.96 42.00
C ILE A 574 -14.12 -11.05 43.28
N GLU A 575 -13.82 -10.19 44.26
CA GLU A 575 -14.58 -10.12 45.51
C GLU A 575 -16.05 -9.71 45.28
N LEU A 576 -16.27 -8.79 44.35
CA LEU A 576 -17.60 -8.32 43.96
C LEU A 576 -18.39 -9.38 43.18
N GLY A 577 -17.70 -10.26 42.45
CA GLY A 577 -18.30 -11.21 41.53
C GLY A 577 -18.72 -10.60 40.19
N GLU A 578 -18.17 -9.43 39.84
CA GLU A 578 -18.44 -8.73 38.57
C GLU A 578 -17.29 -7.77 38.21
N ASP A 579 -16.76 -7.87 36.98
CA ASP A 579 -15.86 -6.87 36.40
C ASP A 579 -16.66 -5.87 35.57
N TYR A 580 -17.14 -4.79 36.18
CA TYR A 580 -17.89 -3.76 35.45
C TYR A 580 -17.00 -2.86 34.57
N ALA A 581 -15.68 -2.99 34.61
CA ALA A 581 -14.80 -2.21 33.75
C ALA A 581 -14.76 -2.78 32.34
N TYR A 582 -14.63 -4.12 32.20
CA TYR A 582 -14.49 -4.78 30.90
C TYR A 582 -15.35 -6.03 30.72
N GLY A 583 -16.15 -6.43 31.72
CA GLY A 583 -17.04 -7.57 31.62
C GLY A 583 -16.33 -8.92 31.63
N ARG A 584 -15.09 -9.01 32.12
CA ARG A 584 -14.39 -10.28 32.26
C ARG A 584 -15.10 -11.15 33.30
N ASP A 585 -15.35 -12.41 32.95
CA ASP A 585 -15.96 -13.37 33.88
C ASP A 585 -15.01 -13.61 35.08
N PRO A 586 -15.42 -13.27 36.32
CA PRO A 586 -14.61 -13.48 37.51
C PRO A 586 -14.22 -14.94 37.75
N ALA A 587 -14.95 -15.92 37.18
CA ALA A 587 -14.56 -17.32 37.24
C ALA A 587 -13.25 -17.61 36.49
N THR A 588 -12.87 -16.75 35.54
CA THR A 588 -11.57 -16.81 34.86
C THR A 588 -10.46 -16.09 35.62
N MET A 589 -10.77 -15.36 36.69
CA MET A 589 -9.82 -14.46 37.36
C MET A 589 -9.32 -15.05 38.68
N ARG A 590 -8.07 -14.71 39.03
CA ARG A 590 -7.50 -14.96 40.36
C ARG A 590 -6.91 -13.66 40.91
N ALA A 591 -7.10 -13.39 42.20
CA ALA A 591 -6.47 -12.23 42.84
C ALA A 591 -4.94 -12.37 42.80
N PHE A 592 -4.25 -11.25 42.61
CA PHE A 592 -2.79 -11.21 42.57
C PHE A 592 -2.19 -11.59 43.93
N ASP A 593 -1.07 -12.31 43.90
CA ASP A 593 -0.27 -12.58 45.11
C ASP A 593 0.54 -11.33 45.56
N ASP A 594 1.17 -11.40 46.74
CA ASP A 594 2.09 -10.38 47.29
C ASP A 594 3.47 -10.38 46.60
N GLY A 595 3.49 -10.34 45.26
CA GLY A 595 4.68 -10.30 44.43
C GLY A 595 5.55 -11.58 44.50
N PRO A 596 6.64 -11.64 43.70
CA PRO A 596 7.02 -10.66 42.68
C PRO A 596 6.05 -10.62 41.50
N TYR A 597 5.99 -9.47 40.83
CA TYR A 597 5.19 -9.20 39.64
C TYR A 597 6.07 -9.18 38.40
N TYR A 598 5.46 -9.48 37.26
CA TYR A 598 6.11 -9.57 35.96
C TYR A 598 5.37 -8.74 34.91
N ALA A 599 6.14 -8.17 33.99
CA ALA A 599 5.64 -7.55 32.77
C ALA A 599 6.34 -8.14 31.54
N ILE A 600 5.60 -8.39 30.46
CA ILE A 600 6.17 -8.71 29.15
C ILE A 600 5.72 -7.62 28.17
N ALA A 601 6.68 -7.00 27.48
CA ALA A 601 6.40 -5.99 26.46
C ALA A 601 5.70 -6.64 25.26
N LEU A 602 4.56 -6.08 24.89
CA LEU A 602 3.76 -6.51 23.75
C LEU A 602 3.70 -5.41 22.69
N GLU A 603 3.17 -5.76 21.54
CA GLU A 603 2.92 -4.85 20.43
C GLU A 603 1.72 -5.35 19.62
N GLN A 604 0.91 -4.43 19.10
CA GLN A 604 -0.21 -4.81 18.24
C GLN A 604 0.28 -5.14 16.84
N ILE A 605 -0.23 -6.25 16.30
CA ILE A 605 0.16 -6.73 14.99
C ILE A 605 -0.88 -6.40 13.94
N MET A 606 -0.42 -6.33 12.71
CA MET A 606 -1.25 -6.09 11.55
C MET A 606 -1.12 -7.27 10.60
N LEU A 607 -2.26 -7.92 10.37
CA LEU A 607 -2.37 -9.05 9.46
C LEU A 607 -2.45 -8.58 8.01
N ASN A 608 -3.30 -7.59 7.77
CA ASN A 608 -3.60 -7.03 6.45
C ASN A 608 -4.29 -5.66 6.59
N THR A 609 -4.32 -4.90 5.51
CA THR A 609 -5.03 -3.63 5.34
C THR A 609 -6.01 -3.71 4.19
N GLN A 610 -7.24 -3.23 4.35
CA GLN A 610 -8.29 -3.34 3.33
C GLN A 610 -8.37 -2.10 2.43
N GLY A 611 -7.58 -1.07 2.73
CA GLY A 611 -7.57 0.19 2.01
C GLY A 611 -6.93 0.14 0.63
N GLY A 612 -7.48 0.90 -0.32
CA GLY A 612 -6.85 1.12 -1.63
C GLY A 612 -7.82 1.61 -2.70
N PRO A 613 -7.41 1.55 -3.98
CA PRO A 613 -8.25 1.91 -5.11
C PRO A 613 -9.53 1.08 -5.16
N GLN A 614 -10.69 1.74 -5.22
CA GLN A 614 -11.97 1.07 -5.35
C GLN A 614 -12.11 0.43 -6.73
N ARG A 615 -12.75 -0.74 -6.77
CA ARG A 615 -13.02 -1.50 -7.99
C ARG A 615 -14.48 -1.92 -8.11
N ASN A 616 -14.92 -2.16 -9.33
CA ASN A 616 -16.25 -2.72 -9.61
C ASN A 616 -16.24 -4.26 -9.72
N THR A 617 -17.39 -4.85 -10.06
CA THR A 617 -17.58 -6.31 -10.22
C THR A 617 -16.77 -6.93 -11.36
N ARG A 618 -16.22 -6.11 -12.25
CA ARG A 618 -15.28 -6.52 -13.31
C ARG A 618 -13.81 -6.33 -12.90
N ALA A 619 -13.56 -6.01 -11.63
CA ALA A 619 -12.26 -5.67 -11.08
C ALA A 619 -11.61 -4.44 -11.74
N GLU A 620 -12.38 -3.58 -12.43
CA GLU A 620 -11.87 -2.33 -13.01
C GLU A 620 -11.77 -1.28 -11.90
N VAL A 621 -10.63 -0.58 -11.84
CA VAL A 621 -10.41 0.52 -10.88
C VAL A 621 -11.28 1.71 -11.27
N LEU A 622 -11.89 2.36 -10.28
CA LEU A 622 -12.81 3.47 -10.49
C LEU A 622 -12.17 4.82 -10.17
N ASP A 623 -12.55 5.85 -10.92
CA ASP A 623 -12.29 7.25 -10.60
C ASP A 623 -13.35 7.81 -9.62
N PRO A 624 -13.21 9.03 -9.08
CA PRO A 624 -14.20 9.67 -8.20
C PRO A 624 -15.58 9.93 -8.81
N ALA A 625 -15.74 9.77 -10.14
CA ALA A 625 -17.02 9.82 -10.83
C ALA A 625 -17.67 8.42 -11.00
N ASN A 626 -17.11 7.41 -10.33
CA ASN A 626 -17.48 5.99 -10.44
C ASN A 626 -17.36 5.45 -11.88
N GLN A 627 -16.49 6.05 -12.70
CA GLN A 627 -16.18 5.54 -14.03
C GLN A 627 -14.93 4.65 -13.98
N PRO A 628 -14.91 3.53 -14.71
CA PRO A 628 -13.71 2.72 -14.87
C PRO A 628 -12.57 3.52 -15.48
N ILE A 629 -11.40 3.49 -14.84
CA ILE A 629 -10.14 3.94 -15.44
C ILE A 629 -9.78 2.93 -16.53
N PRO A 630 -9.68 3.35 -17.81
CA PRO A 630 -9.54 2.40 -18.90
C PRO A 630 -8.27 1.56 -18.77
N ASN A 631 -8.44 0.25 -18.96
CA ASN A 631 -7.38 -0.76 -18.93
C ASN A 631 -6.66 -0.96 -17.58
N LEU A 632 -7.20 -0.41 -16.49
CA LEU A 632 -6.67 -0.62 -15.15
C LEU A 632 -7.59 -1.51 -14.30
N TYR A 633 -6.99 -2.55 -13.72
CA TYR A 633 -7.67 -3.52 -12.89
C TYR A 633 -6.98 -3.65 -11.53
N SER A 634 -7.70 -4.06 -10.49
CA SER A 634 -7.09 -4.39 -9.20
C SER A 634 -7.66 -5.69 -8.61
N ALA A 635 -6.84 -6.39 -7.84
CA ALA A 635 -7.24 -7.65 -7.20
C ALA A 635 -6.52 -7.90 -5.87
N GLY A 636 -7.19 -8.65 -5.00
CA GLY A 636 -6.72 -8.99 -3.67
C GLY A 636 -6.99 -7.88 -2.66
N GLU A 637 -6.12 -7.84 -1.64
CA GLU A 637 -6.23 -6.96 -0.49
C GLU A 637 -6.16 -5.45 -0.81
N LEU A 638 -5.54 -5.08 -1.95
CA LEU A 638 -5.49 -3.69 -2.41
C LEU A 638 -6.92 -3.18 -2.71
N GLY A 639 -7.45 -2.36 -1.80
CA GLY A 639 -8.86 -1.94 -1.83
C GLY A 639 -9.82 -3.12 -1.63
N GLY A 640 -9.58 -3.92 -0.59
CA GLY A 640 -10.36 -5.11 -0.26
C GLY A 640 -11.82 -4.84 0.09
N ILE A 641 -12.67 -5.86 -0.08
CA ILE A 641 -14.12 -5.80 0.14
C ILE A 641 -14.51 -5.95 1.61
N ASN A 642 -13.62 -6.48 2.47
CA ASN A 642 -13.89 -6.66 3.89
C ASN A 642 -13.77 -5.30 4.58
N VAL A 643 -14.90 -4.66 4.87
CA VAL A 643 -14.94 -3.22 5.23
C VAL A 643 -15.12 -2.95 6.72
N ASN A 644 -15.62 -3.92 7.49
CA ASN A 644 -15.89 -3.74 8.91
C ASN A 644 -15.46 -4.97 9.73
N ASN A 645 -16.26 -6.04 9.72
CA ASN A 645 -15.94 -7.26 10.44
C ASN A 645 -15.33 -8.29 9.50
N TYR A 646 -14.15 -8.82 9.85
CA TYR A 646 -13.44 -9.80 9.03
C TYR A 646 -13.66 -11.22 9.52
N GLN A 647 -13.91 -12.11 8.57
CA GLN A 647 -14.01 -13.54 8.80
C GLN A 647 -12.78 -14.23 8.21
N GLY A 648 -12.16 -15.12 8.99
CA GLY A 648 -10.99 -15.89 8.60
C GLY A 648 -11.14 -16.57 7.25
N GLY A 649 -10.17 -16.33 6.35
CA GLY A 649 -10.12 -16.90 5.00
C GLY A 649 -10.64 -15.98 3.89
N ASN A 650 -11.31 -14.87 4.23
CA ASN A 650 -11.89 -13.96 3.24
C ASN A 650 -10.85 -13.31 2.31
N ASN A 651 -9.72 -12.77 2.81
CA ASN A 651 -8.74 -12.12 1.93
C ASN A 651 -8.13 -13.09 0.90
N ILE A 652 -8.03 -14.38 1.24
CA ILE A 652 -7.54 -15.41 0.31
C ILE A 652 -8.62 -15.74 -0.73
N ALA A 653 -9.88 -15.89 -0.33
CA ALA A 653 -10.98 -16.07 -1.27
C ALA A 653 -11.04 -14.90 -2.27
N GLU A 654 -10.91 -13.68 -1.77
CA GLU A 654 -10.86 -12.45 -2.57
C GLU A 654 -9.70 -12.45 -3.56
N CYS A 655 -8.49 -12.85 -3.14
CA CYS A 655 -7.35 -13.01 -4.04
C CYS A 655 -7.67 -13.93 -5.22
N LEU A 656 -8.35 -15.05 -4.99
CA LEU A 656 -8.65 -16.03 -6.03
C LEU A 656 -9.79 -15.54 -6.95
N ILE A 657 -10.86 -14.98 -6.37
CA ILE A 657 -12.04 -14.57 -7.15
C ILE A 657 -11.71 -13.32 -7.99
N TRP A 658 -11.17 -12.26 -7.37
CA TRP A 658 -10.85 -11.02 -8.08
C TRP A 658 -9.59 -11.16 -8.91
N GLY A 659 -8.63 -12.01 -8.50
CA GLY A 659 -7.49 -12.36 -9.34
C GLY A 659 -7.96 -12.96 -10.66
N LYS A 660 -8.90 -13.93 -10.62
CA LYS A 660 -9.48 -14.52 -11.83
C LYS A 660 -10.20 -13.49 -12.69
N ILE A 661 -11.10 -12.70 -12.08
CA ILE A 661 -11.90 -11.68 -12.80
C ILE A 661 -10.98 -10.64 -13.46
N ALA A 662 -9.98 -10.12 -12.72
CA ALA A 662 -9.03 -9.14 -13.22
C ALA A 662 -8.20 -9.71 -14.37
N GLY A 663 -7.65 -10.92 -14.21
CA GLY A 663 -6.85 -11.58 -15.25
C GLY A 663 -7.65 -11.79 -16.55
N GLU A 664 -8.87 -12.32 -16.45
CA GLU A 664 -9.74 -12.54 -17.61
C GLU A 664 -10.16 -11.23 -18.28
N ASN A 665 -10.48 -10.18 -17.51
CA ASN A 665 -10.90 -8.90 -18.08
C ASN A 665 -9.73 -8.10 -18.68
N ALA A 666 -8.55 -8.17 -18.06
CA ALA A 666 -7.32 -7.55 -18.57
C ALA A 666 -6.84 -8.23 -19.86
N ALA A 667 -7.05 -9.54 -20.04
CA ALA A 667 -6.67 -10.26 -21.25
C ALA A 667 -7.61 -10.02 -22.45
N ARG A 668 -8.82 -9.48 -22.23
CA ARG A 668 -9.77 -9.25 -23.33
C ARG A 668 -9.19 -8.25 -24.34
N PRO A 669 -9.07 -8.61 -25.62
CA PRO A 669 -8.62 -7.68 -26.65
C PRO A 669 -9.53 -6.45 -26.68
N LYS A 670 -8.97 -5.29 -26.42
CA LYS A 670 -9.69 -4.02 -26.54
C LYS A 670 -9.58 -3.62 -28.01
N GLY A 671 -10.71 -3.62 -28.72
CA GLY A 671 -10.76 -3.26 -30.14
C GLY A 671 -10.01 -1.95 -30.38
N GLY A 672 -9.04 -1.97 -31.28
CA GLY A 672 -8.00 -0.94 -31.37
C GLY A 672 -8.54 0.49 -31.41
N ALA A 673 -8.32 1.22 -30.32
CA ALA A 673 -7.99 2.62 -30.43
C ALA A 673 -6.69 2.68 -31.22
N GLN A 674 -6.81 3.03 -32.51
CA GLN A 674 -5.67 3.32 -33.35
C GLN A 674 -4.77 4.30 -32.62
N ALA A 675 -3.50 3.90 -32.51
CA ALA A 675 -2.34 4.76 -32.64
C ALA A 675 -2.69 6.17 -33.17
N ALA A 676 -2.88 7.11 -32.24
CA ALA A 676 -2.81 8.54 -32.50
C ALA A 676 -1.63 9.14 -31.72
N THR A 677 -0.54 8.39 -31.56
CA THR A 677 0.80 8.99 -31.48
C THR A 677 1.55 8.56 -32.72
N THR A 678 2.00 9.56 -33.47
CA THR A 678 2.79 9.39 -34.70
C THR A 678 4.10 8.67 -34.39
N THR A 679 4.07 7.35 -34.43
CA THR A 679 5.25 6.50 -34.35
C THR A 679 5.26 5.57 -35.56
N GLN A 680 6.45 5.38 -36.13
CA GLN A 680 6.66 4.39 -37.18
C GLN A 680 6.16 3.02 -36.69
N PRO A 681 5.49 2.24 -37.55
CA PRO A 681 4.99 0.93 -37.17
C PRO A 681 6.17 -0.03 -37.05
N ALA A 682 6.71 -0.20 -35.84
CA ALA A 682 7.21 -1.50 -35.46
C ALA A 682 5.97 -2.40 -35.37
N ALA A 683 5.96 -3.48 -36.14
CA ALA A 683 4.85 -4.40 -36.22
C ALA A 683 4.38 -4.79 -34.80
N ALA A 684 3.09 -4.65 -34.54
CA ALA A 684 2.42 -5.06 -33.31
C ALA A 684 2.37 -6.60 -33.22
N THR A 685 3.55 -7.19 -33.10
CA THR A 685 3.78 -8.56 -32.67
C THR A 685 4.49 -8.47 -31.33
N PRO A 686 4.09 -9.24 -30.30
CA PRO A 686 4.87 -9.35 -29.07
C PRO A 686 6.33 -9.67 -29.44
N ASP A 687 7.23 -8.73 -29.19
CA ASP A 687 8.64 -8.90 -29.54
C ASP A 687 9.33 -9.60 -28.37
N ALA A 688 9.52 -10.91 -28.52
CA ALA A 688 10.27 -11.73 -27.58
C ALA A 688 11.80 -11.67 -27.84
N SER A 689 12.30 -10.76 -28.68
CA SER A 689 13.69 -10.82 -29.14
C SER A 689 14.26 -9.47 -29.62
N THR A 690 14.28 -8.45 -28.76
CA THR A 690 15.21 -7.31 -28.98
C THR A 690 16.50 -7.53 -28.19
N SER A 691 17.54 -6.72 -28.39
CA SER A 691 18.82 -6.86 -27.67
C SER A 691 18.72 -6.68 -26.14
N ALA A 692 17.56 -6.26 -25.62
CA ALA A 692 17.24 -6.33 -24.19
C ALA A 692 16.74 -7.72 -23.75
N SER A 693 16.37 -8.58 -24.71
CA SER A 693 16.07 -10.01 -24.56
C SER A 693 17.32 -10.89 -24.74
N GLU A 694 18.46 -10.35 -25.17
CA GLU A 694 19.78 -10.98 -24.99
C GLU A 694 20.31 -10.69 -23.57
N HIS A 695 19.51 -10.99 -22.56
CA HIS A 695 20.11 -11.42 -21.31
C HIS A 695 20.48 -12.90 -21.50
N GLN A 696 21.67 -13.28 -21.04
CA GLN A 696 22.05 -14.70 -20.92
C GLN A 696 20.87 -15.49 -20.38
N ALA A 697 20.69 -16.72 -20.85
CA ALA A 697 19.58 -17.64 -20.56
C ALA A 697 19.42 -18.04 -19.07
N THR A 698 19.58 -17.08 -18.16
CA THR A 698 19.63 -17.19 -16.71
C THR A 698 18.64 -16.25 -16.03
N SER A 699 17.90 -15.37 -16.74
CA SER A 699 16.93 -14.44 -16.15
C SER A 699 15.47 -14.65 -16.56
N SER A 700 15.18 -15.50 -17.53
CA SER A 700 13.82 -15.98 -17.83
C SER A 700 13.57 -17.26 -17.06
N VAL A 701 12.80 -17.21 -15.96
CA VAL A 701 12.38 -18.38 -15.14
C VAL A 701 13.48 -19.44 -15.05
N THR A 702 14.39 -19.28 -14.09
CA THR A 702 15.15 -20.32 -13.36
C THR A 702 16.67 -20.15 -13.28
N ALA A 703 17.13 -19.85 -12.08
CA ALA A 703 18.29 -20.54 -11.53
C ALA A 703 17.87 -21.31 -10.26
N TYR A 704 17.04 -20.70 -9.40
CA TYR A 704 16.64 -21.32 -8.14
C TYR A 704 15.71 -22.54 -8.31
N SER A 705 14.72 -22.48 -9.22
CA SER A 705 13.70 -23.55 -9.33
C SER A 705 14.04 -24.69 -10.31
N GLN A 706 15.05 -24.56 -11.19
CA GLN A 706 15.49 -25.64 -12.11
C GLN A 706 16.80 -26.32 -11.71
N THR A 707 17.55 -25.81 -10.72
CA THR A 707 18.75 -26.52 -10.27
C THR A 707 18.34 -27.86 -9.68
N SER A 708 18.67 -28.93 -10.39
CA SER A 708 18.46 -30.29 -9.93
C SER A 708 19.41 -30.57 -8.78
N ALA A 709 19.00 -31.39 -7.83
CA ALA A 709 19.89 -31.91 -6.78
C ALA A 709 21.17 -32.54 -7.36
N ALA A 710 21.10 -33.03 -8.60
CA ALA A 710 22.20 -33.63 -9.36
C ALA A 710 23.24 -32.61 -9.86
N ASP A 711 22.93 -31.32 -9.85
CA ASP A 711 23.80 -30.27 -10.40
C ASP A 711 24.84 -29.77 -9.38
N TYR A 712 24.68 -30.13 -8.10
CA TYR A 712 25.63 -29.77 -7.05
C TYR A 712 26.79 -30.76 -6.98
N PRO A 713 28.06 -30.30 -7.11
CA PRO A 713 29.21 -31.19 -7.05
C PRO A 713 29.37 -31.79 -5.64
N VAL A 714 29.61 -33.10 -5.60
CA VAL A 714 29.94 -33.85 -4.38
C VAL A 714 31.37 -34.38 -4.45
N GLY A 715 32.12 -34.17 -3.37
CA GLY A 715 33.42 -34.80 -3.13
C GLY A 715 33.30 -36.20 -2.50
N PRO A 716 34.43 -36.82 -2.15
CA PRO A 716 34.44 -38.06 -1.38
C PRO A 716 33.63 -37.91 -0.09
N ASP A 717 32.85 -38.92 0.27
CA ASP A 717 32.03 -38.97 1.48
C ASP A 717 30.96 -37.85 1.58
N GLN A 718 30.62 -37.18 0.47
CA GLN A 718 29.61 -36.13 0.42
C GLN A 718 28.34 -36.57 -0.31
N TYR A 719 27.18 -36.19 0.24
CA TYR A 719 25.87 -36.60 -0.24
C TYR A 719 24.90 -35.42 -0.27
N ILE A 720 24.07 -35.35 -1.32
CA ILE A 720 23.06 -34.29 -1.46
C ILE A 720 21.74 -34.74 -0.86
N GLY A 721 21.16 -33.88 -0.05
CA GLY A 721 19.83 -34.00 0.52
C GLY A 721 18.92 -32.88 0.06
N VAL A 722 17.63 -33.17 -0.14
CA VAL A 722 16.64 -32.20 -0.60
C VAL A 722 15.37 -32.33 0.21
N SER A 723 14.75 -31.21 0.56
CA SER A 723 13.38 -31.13 1.04
C SER A 723 12.64 -30.00 0.31
N ASP A 724 11.43 -30.29 -0.18
CA ASP A 724 10.51 -29.31 -0.78
C ASP A 724 9.46 -28.80 0.24
N ASN A 725 9.61 -29.21 1.51
CA ASN A 725 8.70 -28.88 2.61
C ASN A 725 9.06 -27.58 3.34
N GLY A 726 10.09 -26.85 2.89
CA GLY A 726 10.49 -25.56 3.46
C GLY A 726 9.46 -24.46 3.20
N MET A 727 9.49 -23.39 4.00
CA MET A 727 8.65 -22.21 3.72
C MET A 727 9.13 -21.48 2.45
N GLY A 728 10.40 -21.65 2.09
CA GLY A 728 11.05 -21.15 0.89
C GLY A 728 10.99 -22.08 -0.31
N ASP A 729 10.10 -23.08 -0.30
CA ASP A 729 10.07 -24.14 -1.30
C ASP A 729 11.24 -25.13 -1.10
N ARG A 730 12.17 -25.20 -2.05
CA ARG A 730 13.25 -26.19 -2.05
C ARG A 730 14.43 -25.77 -1.17
N LEU A 731 14.82 -26.68 -0.28
CA LEU A 731 16.05 -26.63 0.51
C LEU A 731 16.99 -27.75 0.06
N VAL A 732 18.24 -27.40 -0.27
CA VAL A 732 19.28 -28.37 -0.67
C VAL A 732 20.46 -28.29 0.29
N VAL A 733 20.89 -29.44 0.80
CA VAL A 733 22.07 -29.58 1.64
C VAL A 733 23.09 -30.53 1.04
N ARG A 734 24.37 -30.29 1.37
CA ARG A 734 25.45 -31.24 1.21
C ARG A 734 25.93 -31.69 2.58
N VAL A 735 25.87 -32.98 2.82
CA VAL A 735 26.30 -33.59 4.08
C VAL A 735 27.59 -34.36 3.84
N THR A 736 28.63 -34.05 4.60
CA THR A 736 29.85 -34.86 4.66
C THR A 736 29.65 -35.95 5.71
N TYR A 737 29.47 -37.20 5.27
CA TYR A 737 29.20 -38.34 6.13
C TYR A 737 30.31 -39.39 6.00
N LYS A 738 31.08 -39.57 7.06
CA LYS A 738 32.24 -40.47 7.10
C LYS A 738 32.42 -41.11 8.46
N ASP A 739 32.84 -42.38 8.49
CA ASP A 739 33.09 -43.14 9.71
C ASP A 739 31.87 -43.17 10.65
N ASP A 740 30.67 -43.35 10.06
CA ASP A 740 29.37 -43.30 10.72
C ASP A 740 29.08 -41.98 11.49
N LYS A 741 29.66 -40.88 10.99
CA LYS A 741 29.47 -39.55 11.56
C LYS A 741 29.12 -38.49 10.52
N ILE A 742 28.19 -37.61 10.88
CA ILE A 742 27.94 -36.33 10.23
C ILE A 742 29.09 -35.41 10.63
N GLN A 743 30.00 -35.13 9.69
CA GLN A 743 31.16 -34.25 9.93
C GLN A 743 30.87 -32.80 9.56
N ASP A 744 30.01 -32.59 8.56
CA ASP A 744 29.63 -31.26 8.09
C ASP A 744 28.26 -31.29 7.42
N VAL A 745 27.56 -30.16 7.50
CA VAL A 745 26.26 -29.93 6.85
C VAL A 745 26.29 -28.53 6.23
N GLU A 746 26.42 -28.48 4.91
CA GLU A 746 26.43 -27.24 4.13
C GLU A 746 25.06 -27.02 3.50
N VAL A 747 24.44 -25.86 3.73
CA VAL A 747 23.21 -25.47 3.01
C VAL A 747 23.59 -24.83 1.69
N LEU A 748 23.24 -25.49 0.59
CA LEU A 748 23.61 -25.10 -0.77
C LEU A 748 22.54 -24.22 -1.43
N GLN A 749 21.28 -24.42 -1.05
CA GLN A 749 20.14 -23.69 -1.59
C GLN A 749 19.07 -23.54 -0.52
N GLN A 750 18.56 -22.32 -0.34
CA GLN A 750 17.44 -22.03 0.56
C GLN A 750 16.79 -20.70 0.19
N SER A 751 15.48 -20.58 0.36
CA SER A 751 14.76 -19.30 0.21
C SER A 751 13.85 -19.05 1.41
N GLU A 752 14.29 -19.48 2.58
CA GLU A 752 13.52 -19.41 3.81
C GLU A 752 13.34 -17.96 4.28
N SER A 753 12.43 -17.73 5.22
CA SER A 753 12.19 -16.38 5.70
C SER A 753 13.44 -15.79 6.37
N GLY A 754 13.75 -14.53 6.04
CA GLY A 754 14.98 -13.85 6.46
C GLY A 754 15.09 -13.60 7.96
N ASP A 755 13.96 -13.57 8.65
CA ASP A 755 13.83 -13.20 10.06
C ASP A 755 13.99 -14.41 11.02
N VAL A 756 13.22 -15.48 10.81
CA VAL A 756 13.22 -16.65 11.70
C VAL A 756 13.73 -17.91 11.00
N GLY A 757 13.40 -18.11 9.71
CA GLY A 757 13.85 -19.26 8.93
C GLY A 757 15.37 -19.34 8.83
N LEU A 758 16.05 -18.22 8.55
CA LEU A 758 17.51 -18.17 8.48
C LEU A 758 18.19 -18.53 9.80
N LYS A 759 17.57 -18.25 10.95
CA LYS A 759 18.10 -18.67 12.25
C LYS A 759 18.19 -20.19 12.33
N ALA A 760 17.17 -20.91 11.84
CA ALA A 760 17.21 -22.37 11.74
C ALA A 760 18.30 -22.86 10.77
N ILE A 761 18.45 -22.19 9.62
CA ILE A 761 19.50 -22.50 8.64
C ILE A 761 20.90 -22.33 9.22
N HIS A 762 21.14 -21.33 10.07
CA HIS A 762 22.46 -21.07 10.66
C HIS A 762 22.76 -21.92 11.89
N GLU A 763 21.79 -22.19 12.75
CA GLU A 763 22.03 -22.87 14.04
C GLU A 763 22.00 -24.39 13.95
N LEU A 764 21.05 -24.96 13.20
CA LEU A 764 20.78 -26.39 13.23
C LEU A 764 21.90 -27.26 12.63
N PRO A 765 22.59 -26.88 11.53
CA PRO A 765 23.71 -27.66 11.01
C PRO A 765 24.77 -27.99 12.05
N ALA A 766 25.17 -27.00 12.86
CA ALA A 766 26.15 -27.18 13.93
C ALA A 766 25.61 -28.10 15.04
N LYS A 767 24.33 -27.97 15.42
CA LYS A 767 23.69 -28.86 16.40
C LYS A 767 23.63 -30.31 15.90
N MET A 768 23.32 -30.52 14.62
CA MET A 768 23.25 -31.85 14.00
C MET A 768 24.61 -32.54 13.95
N VAL A 769 25.68 -31.79 13.60
CA VAL A 769 27.07 -32.29 13.64
C VAL A 769 27.46 -32.65 15.08
N ALA A 770 27.18 -31.78 16.05
CA ALA A 770 27.52 -32.02 17.45
C ALA A 770 26.78 -33.23 18.05
N ALA A 771 25.49 -33.39 17.72
CA ALA A 771 24.66 -34.51 18.19
C ALA A 771 24.84 -35.78 17.36
N ASN A 772 25.51 -35.70 16.21
CA ASN A 772 25.64 -36.76 15.20
C ASN A 772 24.30 -37.35 14.74
N THR A 773 23.29 -36.50 14.56
CA THR A 773 21.94 -36.90 14.13
C THR A 773 21.22 -35.73 13.43
N PRO A 774 20.39 -35.98 12.40
CA PRO A 774 19.47 -34.97 11.89
C PRO A 774 18.39 -34.59 12.91
N GLU A 775 18.08 -35.47 13.87
CA GLU A 775 17.02 -35.25 14.87
C GLU A 775 17.50 -34.39 16.03
N VAL A 776 17.47 -33.08 15.84
CA VAL A 776 17.75 -32.05 16.87
C VAL A 776 16.52 -31.20 17.16
N ASP A 777 16.48 -30.48 18.28
CA ASP A 777 15.37 -29.58 18.60
C ASP A 777 15.21 -28.49 17.53
N ALA A 778 13.95 -28.24 17.12
CA ALA A 778 13.63 -27.20 16.15
C ALA A 778 13.89 -25.79 16.72
N VAL A 779 14.23 -24.83 15.86
CA VAL A 779 14.30 -23.42 16.27
C VAL A 779 12.89 -22.88 16.45
N SER A 780 12.62 -22.30 17.62
CA SER A 780 11.32 -21.72 17.95
C SER A 780 10.93 -20.65 16.94
N GLY A 781 9.68 -20.70 16.45
CA GLY A 781 9.17 -19.82 15.40
C GLY A 781 9.57 -20.19 13.97
N ALA A 782 10.47 -21.17 13.77
CA ALA A 782 10.91 -21.65 12.45
C ALA A 782 10.73 -23.16 12.31
N SER A 783 9.61 -23.70 12.81
CA SER A 783 9.37 -25.16 12.85
C SER A 783 9.34 -25.80 11.46
N VAL A 784 8.69 -25.15 10.48
CA VAL A 784 8.61 -25.65 9.09
C VAL A 784 10.00 -25.73 8.46
N THR A 785 10.76 -24.63 8.50
CA THR A 785 12.15 -24.58 8.03
C THR A 785 13.04 -25.59 8.74
N SER A 786 12.90 -25.70 10.07
CA SER A 786 13.67 -26.65 10.88
C SER A 786 13.42 -28.09 10.42
N ASN A 787 12.15 -28.47 10.24
CA ASN A 787 11.79 -29.82 9.83
C ASN A 787 12.23 -30.12 8.39
N ALA A 788 12.12 -29.16 7.46
CA ALA A 788 12.62 -29.31 6.10
C ALA A 788 14.14 -29.53 6.07
N LEU A 789 14.90 -28.82 6.90
CA LEU A 789 16.35 -29.03 7.02
C LEU A 789 16.68 -30.41 7.59
N LYS A 790 15.96 -30.87 8.63
CA LYS A 790 16.12 -32.22 9.18
C LYS A 790 15.86 -33.30 8.14
N GLU A 791 14.77 -33.16 7.38
CA GLU A 791 14.42 -34.08 6.29
C GLU A 791 15.51 -34.12 5.21
N ALA A 792 16.00 -32.97 4.77
CA ALA A 792 17.06 -32.90 3.76
C ALA A 792 18.34 -33.60 4.26
N VAL A 793 18.77 -33.33 5.51
CA VAL A 793 19.95 -33.98 6.10
C VAL A 793 19.72 -35.49 6.29
N ALA A 794 18.55 -35.90 6.75
CA ALA A 794 18.18 -37.31 6.89
C ALA A 794 18.24 -38.04 5.55
N GLN A 795 17.74 -37.42 4.47
CA GLN A 795 17.81 -37.96 3.12
C GLN A 795 19.27 -38.14 2.65
N ALA A 796 20.16 -37.17 2.92
CA ALA A 796 21.58 -37.27 2.58
C ALA A 796 22.29 -38.38 3.36
N VAL A 797 21.98 -38.53 4.66
CA VAL A 797 22.53 -39.59 5.52
C VAL A 797 22.03 -40.98 5.08
N ALA A 798 20.76 -41.10 4.72
CA ALA A 798 20.20 -42.35 4.18
C ALA A 798 20.92 -42.77 2.90
N LYS A 799 21.17 -41.82 1.97
CA LYS A 799 21.98 -42.05 0.76
C LYS A 799 23.40 -42.50 1.11
N ALA A 800 24.02 -41.91 2.14
CA ALA A 800 25.35 -42.31 2.60
C ALA A 800 25.41 -43.75 3.10
N LYS A 801 24.33 -44.23 3.73
CA LYS A 801 24.17 -45.61 4.23
C LYS A 801 23.73 -46.61 3.15
N GLY A 802 23.44 -46.14 1.93
CA GLY A 802 22.90 -46.99 0.85
C GLY A 802 21.42 -47.38 1.05
N GLU A 803 20.70 -46.64 1.89
CA GLU A 803 19.25 -46.78 2.09
C GLU A 803 18.53 -46.06 0.92
N LYS A 804 17.46 -46.68 0.40
CA LYS A 804 16.74 -46.19 -0.78
C LYS A 804 15.70 -45.13 -0.43
#